data_AF-E8R076-F1
#
_entry.id   AF-E8R076-F1
#
_cell.length_a   1.000
_cell.length_b   1.000
_cell.length_c   1.000
_cell.angle_alpha   90.00
_cell.angle_beta   90.00
_cell.angle_gamma   90.00
#
_symmetry.space_group_name_H-M   'P 1'
#
loop_
_entity.id
_entity.type
_entity.pdbx_description
1 polymer ?
#
loop_
_entity_poly.entity_id
_entity_poly.type
_entity_poly.pdbx_seq_one_letter_code
_entity_poly.pdbx_strand_id
1 'polypeptide(L)'
;MRSQTSRRRTIPRLESCEPRTMLSSAPGELAADEVRTLLDRAAAASSSEDAIIAVVDRGGRILGVKVEGQVAPELVQDPALLSFAIDGAVAKARTAAFFANNEAPLTSRTINALSQSTITQRMVESNPNDVDPDSTRRGPGVVAAVGLNAHFPADVNFTPQVDLFNIEFTNRDATLHPGPDRIRGTDDDIVLAFRFNAHPEFIPKEILEEGLFPPPPDSYGFVSGLAPEASPRGIATLPGGLPIVRAGVGVVGGLGVFFPGTTGYASEEHSRLNDFPIPSTKLDRSVEAEFIAIAALGGVGATDDRVNVSFGELDGIPPVEGIVLPFGTITLVGITLDIYGPGGTQGIQRILEFARAHLSPGQAETGFFAPIAPIPNDVVNPSPETTPEFFFAAGRPVGEGMLVRPHDGVGGLTAEDVKTIINQGRGRASRVRAAIRLPQSRPARFVYAVTDLDGNVIGLFRDPDATIFSLDVAVAKARNAAYYADPAKLQQADRLPGVPLGTAFTARSFRYLAGPRFPQSIDGRPPGPFSVLNDGGSSLRNGVNVGPPLPASAFQSVVGYDIFNPGTNFRDTSTPVENQNGVVFFPGSLPLYKDVNGDGVPELVGGLGISGDGVDQDDIVTIAASRGFRPTPPILRADQTFVRGVRLPFVHFNRNPSLQIPKDAPGVAIGSRSRRP
;
A
#
# COMPACT_ATOMS: atom_id res chain seq x y z
N MET A 1 57.62 9.00 -63.25
CA MET A 1 56.26 8.46 -63.51
C MET A 1 56.10 7.14 -62.77
N ARG A 2 55.04 7.05 -61.96
CA ARG A 2 54.35 5.87 -61.40
C ARG A 2 55.14 4.62 -60.96
N SER A 3 54.84 4.28 -59.70
CA SER A 3 54.55 2.94 -59.16
C SER A 3 55.71 1.98 -58.97
N GLN A 4 55.97 1.63 -57.70
CA GLN A 4 56.24 0.25 -57.31
C GLN A 4 55.77 -0.03 -55.88
N THR A 5 55.00 -1.10 -55.75
CA THR A 5 54.52 -1.75 -54.53
C THR A 5 55.63 -2.55 -53.86
N SER A 6 55.72 -2.49 -52.52
CA SER A 6 56.23 -3.61 -51.70
C SER A 6 55.98 -3.40 -50.20
N ARG A 7 55.25 -4.37 -49.62
CA ARG A 7 55.04 -4.81 -48.23
C ARG A 7 55.93 -4.23 -47.11
N ARG A 8 55.33 -3.95 -45.95
CA ARG A 8 55.81 -4.44 -44.63
C ARG A 8 54.74 -4.33 -43.52
N ARG A 9 54.75 -5.33 -42.63
CA ARG A 9 53.93 -5.54 -41.44
C ARG A 9 54.04 -4.38 -40.44
N THR A 10 52.93 -4.06 -39.77
CA THR A 10 52.91 -3.15 -38.60
C THR A 10 52.38 -3.90 -37.37
N ILE A 11 53.13 -3.76 -36.28
CA ILE A 11 52.85 -4.22 -34.91
C ILE A 11 51.85 -3.23 -34.26
N PRO A 12 51.00 -3.63 -33.30
CA PRO A 12 49.82 -2.89 -32.86
C PRO A 12 50.17 -1.65 -32.05
N ARG A 13 49.42 -0.56 -32.22
CA ARG A 13 49.38 0.58 -31.30
C ARG A 13 48.28 0.35 -30.27
N LEU A 14 48.59 0.67 -29.01
CA LEU A 14 47.65 0.75 -27.89
C LEU A 14 46.39 1.53 -28.29
N GLU A 15 45.23 0.89 -28.17
CA GLU A 15 43.94 1.58 -28.09
C GLU A 15 43.76 2.10 -26.66
N SER A 16 43.58 3.41 -26.55
CA SER A 16 43.14 4.10 -25.35
C SER A 16 41.70 3.70 -25.03
N CYS A 17 41.44 3.33 -23.77
CA CYS A 17 40.08 3.15 -23.24
C CYS A 17 39.25 4.42 -23.46
N GLU A 18 38.11 4.29 -24.15
CA GLU A 18 37.06 5.30 -24.09
C GLU A 18 36.29 5.20 -22.76
N PRO A 19 35.83 6.33 -22.19
CA PRO A 19 35.05 6.33 -20.97
C PRO A 19 33.66 5.75 -21.23
N ARG A 20 33.27 4.73 -20.45
CA ARG A 20 31.92 4.16 -20.44
C ARG A 20 30.91 5.28 -20.18
N THR A 21 30.05 5.53 -21.15
CA THR A 21 28.83 6.33 -21.03
C THR A 21 28.01 5.80 -19.85
N MET A 22 27.87 6.60 -18.79
CA MET A 22 26.93 6.31 -17.72
C MET A 22 25.52 6.28 -18.32
N LEU A 23 24.76 5.21 -18.06
CA LEU A 23 23.36 5.14 -18.46
C LEU A 23 22.58 6.22 -17.71
N SER A 24 22.26 7.32 -18.40
CA SER A 24 21.21 8.26 -18.01
C SER A 24 19.91 7.47 -17.84
N SER A 25 19.22 7.65 -16.71
CA SER A 25 17.85 7.16 -16.55
C SER A 25 16.93 7.78 -17.63
N ALA A 26 15.84 7.10 -17.96
CA ALA A 26 14.81 7.67 -18.81
C ALA A 26 14.19 8.91 -18.11
N PRO A 27 13.72 9.94 -18.84
CA PRO A 27 13.29 11.23 -18.30
C PRO A 27 12.08 11.21 -17.32
N GLY A 28 11.68 10.05 -16.79
CA GLY A 28 10.63 9.88 -15.78
C GLY A 28 10.98 8.97 -14.60
N GLU A 29 12.24 8.62 -14.39
CA GLU A 29 12.69 7.70 -13.33
C GLU A 29 13.71 8.34 -12.40
N LEU A 30 13.96 7.71 -11.25
CA LEU A 30 15.09 8.05 -10.38
C LEU A 30 16.37 7.40 -10.91
N ALA A 31 17.44 8.16 -11.04
CA ALA A 31 18.77 7.63 -11.32
C ALA A 31 19.43 7.12 -10.01
N ALA A 32 20.39 6.19 -10.14
CA ALA A 32 21.05 5.58 -8.98
C ALA A 32 21.87 6.60 -8.16
N ASP A 33 22.46 7.59 -8.82
CA ASP A 33 23.17 8.72 -8.19
C ASP A 33 22.22 9.68 -7.48
N GLU A 34 21.03 9.95 -8.03
CA GLU A 34 19.98 10.69 -7.33
C GLU A 34 19.54 9.96 -6.07
N VAL A 35 19.42 8.63 -6.11
CA VAL A 35 19.09 7.82 -4.93
C VAL A 35 20.15 7.96 -3.84
N ARG A 36 21.44 7.85 -4.19
CA ARG A 36 22.55 8.11 -3.26
C ARG A 36 22.44 9.52 -2.66
N THR A 37 22.22 10.53 -3.50
CA THR A 37 22.10 11.93 -3.10
C THR A 37 20.97 12.13 -2.08
N LEU A 38 19.80 11.53 -2.32
CA LEU A 38 18.66 11.62 -1.40
C LEU A 38 18.95 10.98 -0.04
N LEU A 39 19.62 9.82 -0.01
CA LEU A 39 20.00 9.13 1.21
C LEU A 39 21.03 9.94 2.02
N ASP A 40 22.03 10.49 1.35
CA ASP A 40 23.05 11.31 2.00
C ASP A 40 22.48 12.63 2.54
N ARG A 41 21.58 13.28 1.79
CA ARG A 41 20.87 14.47 2.26
C ARG A 41 19.97 14.18 3.46
N ALA A 42 19.32 13.03 3.51
CA ALA A 42 18.52 12.63 4.65
C ALA A 42 19.39 12.46 5.91
N ALA A 43 20.52 11.77 5.82
CA ALA A 43 21.47 11.64 6.94
C ALA A 43 22.03 13.00 7.41
N ALA A 44 22.26 13.92 6.46
CA ALA A 44 22.72 15.28 6.78
C ALA A 44 21.65 16.19 7.43
N ALA A 45 20.37 15.80 7.40
CA ALA A 45 19.28 16.66 7.87
C ALA A 45 19.17 16.76 9.40
N SER A 46 19.59 15.74 10.14
CA SER A 46 19.51 15.67 11.60
C SER A 46 20.74 15.01 12.22
N SER A 47 21.21 15.51 13.36
CA SER A 47 22.35 14.97 14.11
C SER A 47 22.03 13.73 14.97
N SER A 48 20.90 13.08 14.74
CA SER A 48 20.42 11.95 15.55
C SER A 48 21.16 10.64 15.31
N GLU A 49 21.60 10.40 14.08
CA GLU A 49 22.42 9.26 13.64
C GLU A 49 21.88 7.85 13.95
N ASP A 50 20.63 7.69 14.37
CA ASP A 50 20.00 6.40 14.68
C ASP A 50 18.77 6.10 13.82
N ALA A 51 18.62 6.76 12.67
CA ALA A 51 17.57 6.49 11.68
C ALA A 51 17.99 5.41 10.67
N ILE A 52 16.97 4.81 10.04
CA ILE A 52 17.11 4.06 8.79
C ILE A 52 16.32 4.82 7.72
N ILE A 53 16.95 5.03 6.57
CA ILE A 53 16.39 5.75 5.43
C ILE A 53 16.32 4.81 4.23
N ALA A 54 15.17 4.74 3.58
CA ALA A 54 14.96 3.92 2.39
C ALA A 54 14.36 4.75 1.25
N VAL A 55 14.80 4.44 0.02
CA VAL A 55 14.23 4.99 -1.22
C VAL A 55 13.69 3.83 -2.06
N VAL A 56 12.48 3.98 -2.58
CA VAL A 56 11.84 3.02 -3.47
C VAL A 56 11.37 3.71 -4.76
N ASP A 57 11.27 2.96 -5.86
CA ASP A 57 10.62 3.44 -7.09
C ASP A 57 9.09 3.48 -6.96
N ARG A 58 8.40 3.95 -8.01
CA ARG A 58 6.93 4.00 -8.06
C ARG A 58 6.28 2.63 -7.82
N GLY A 59 6.94 1.54 -8.22
CA GLY A 59 6.50 0.16 -8.00
C GLY A 59 6.83 -0.40 -6.63
N GLY A 60 7.53 0.36 -5.78
CA GLY A 60 7.91 -0.05 -4.42
C GLY A 60 9.13 -0.96 -4.38
N ARG A 61 9.88 -1.07 -5.48
CA ARG A 61 11.17 -1.77 -5.49
C ARG A 61 12.21 -0.90 -4.78
N ILE A 62 12.99 -1.53 -3.92
CA ILE A 62 14.03 -0.87 -3.12
C ILE A 62 15.14 -0.41 -4.05
N LEU A 63 15.46 0.89 -4.01
CA LEU A 63 16.50 1.50 -4.83
C LEU A 63 17.76 1.83 -4.04
N GLY A 64 17.66 1.95 -2.72
CA GLY A 64 18.78 2.24 -1.84
C GLY A 64 18.33 2.33 -0.40
N VAL A 65 19.22 1.94 0.52
CA VAL A 65 18.99 1.99 1.97
C VAL A 65 20.24 2.51 2.65
N LYS A 66 20.04 3.43 3.60
CA LYS A 66 21.09 3.92 4.50
C LYS A 66 20.70 3.65 5.95
N VAL A 67 21.62 3.04 6.68
CA VAL A 67 21.50 2.73 8.11
C VAL A 67 22.48 3.64 8.83
N GLU A 68 22.01 4.57 9.66
CA GLU A 68 22.87 5.55 10.32
C GLU A 68 23.74 4.92 11.44
N GLY A 69 24.79 5.64 11.84
CA GLY A 69 25.91 5.07 12.62
C GLY A 69 25.62 4.67 14.07
N GLN A 70 24.51 5.15 14.63
CA GLN A 70 24.04 4.89 16.00
C GLN A 70 22.76 4.06 16.05
N VAL A 71 22.33 3.46 14.93
CA VAL A 71 21.30 2.41 14.96
C VAL A 71 21.78 1.30 15.90
N ALA A 72 20.88 0.82 16.77
CA ALA A 72 21.22 -0.05 17.89
C ALA A 72 22.07 -1.27 17.46
N PRO A 73 23.21 -1.55 18.13
CA PRO A 73 24.11 -2.64 17.75
C PRO A 73 23.41 -4.00 17.68
N GLU A 74 22.43 -4.25 18.55
CA GLU A 74 21.67 -5.50 18.57
C GLU A 74 20.87 -5.72 17.28
N LEU A 75 20.43 -4.64 16.62
CA LEU A 75 19.75 -4.72 15.33
C LEU A 75 20.76 -4.91 14.20
N VAL A 76 21.86 -4.16 14.20
CA VAL A 76 22.84 -4.16 13.10
C VAL A 76 23.63 -5.48 13.03
N GLN A 77 23.88 -6.13 14.16
CA GLN A 77 24.69 -7.35 14.23
C GLN A 77 23.92 -8.62 13.84
N ASP A 78 22.58 -8.59 13.82
CA ASP A 78 21.73 -9.71 13.44
C ASP A 78 21.05 -9.42 12.09
N PRO A 79 21.38 -10.17 11.01
CA PRO A 79 20.81 -9.95 9.68
C PRO A 79 19.27 -9.98 9.64
N ALA A 80 18.62 -10.79 10.48
CA ALA A 80 17.16 -10.89 10.51
C ALA A 80 16.55 -9.68 11.22
N LEU A 81 17.15 -9.21 12.32
CA LEU A 81 16.70 -8.00 13.01
C LEU A 81 16.99 -6.72 12.20
N LEU A 82 18.14 -6.65 11.54
CA LEU A 82 18.47 -5.57 10.61
C LEU A 82 17.45 -5.51 9.48
N SER A 83 17.12 -6.67 8.88
CA SER A 83 16.13 -6.73 7.80
C SER A 83 14.76 -6.25 8.27
N PHE A 84 14.30 -6.70 9.45
CA PHE A 84 13.04 -6.26 10.04
C PHE A 84 12.99 -4.75 10.32
N ALA A 85 14.09 -4.17 10.80
CA ALA A 85 14.22 -2.74 11.05
C ALA A 85 14.21 -1.92 9.74
N ILE A 86 14.95 -2.37 8.72
CA ILE A 86 14.95 -1.75 7.38
C ILE A 86 13.58 -1.81 6.74
N ASP A 87 12.86 -2.92 6.85
CA ASP A 87 11.49 -3.03 6.35
C ASP A 87 10.54 -2.00 6.98
N GLY A 88 10.87 -1.44 8.15
CA GLY A 88 10.15 -0.31 8.75
C GLY A 88 10.27 0.98 7.91
N ALA A 89 11.49 1.30 7.46
CA ALA A 89 11.75 2.43 6.56
C ALA A 89 11.16 2.19 5.16
N VAL A 90 11.29 0.96 4.65
CA VAL A 90 10.72 0.55 3.36
C VAL A 90 9.19 0.65 3.37
N ALA A 91 8.52 0.27 4.48
CA ALA A 91 7.06 0.41 4.59
C ALA A 91 6.61 1.88 4.51
N LYS A 92 7.35 2.82 5.12
CA LYS A 92 7.09 4.26 4.97
C LYS A 92 7.32 4.76 3.55
N ALA A 93 8.44 4.36 2.93
CA ALA A 93 8.76 4.70 1.54
C ALA A 93 7.69 4.17 0.58
N ARG A 94 7.22 2.94 0.78
CA ARG A 94 6.15 2.31 0.00
C ARG A 94 4.81 2.99 0.20
N THR A 95 4.43 3.41 1.41
CA THR A 95 3.20 4.19 1.58
C THR A 95 3.20 5.43 0.69
N ALA A 96 4.27 6.20 0.74
CA ALA A 96 4.42 7.37 -0.11
C ALA A 96 4.35 7.02 -1.60
N ALA A 97 5.16 6.05 -2.02
CA ALA A 97 5.24 5.62 -3.41
C ALA A 97 3.93 5.02 -3.92
N PHE A 98 3.13 4.36 -3.07
CA PHE A 98 1.93 3.64 -3.49
C PHE A 98 0.66 4.48 -3.50
N PHE A 99 0.53 5.39 -2.54
CA PHE A 99 -0.71 6.16 -2.37
C PHE A 99 -0.67 7.48 -3.12
N ALA A 100 0.50 8.11 -3.26
CA ALA A 100 0.58 9.35 -4.02
C ALA A 100 0.16 9.12 -5.48
N ASN A 101 -0.42 10.17 -6.06
CA ASN A 101 -0.78 10.26 -7.47
C ASN A 101 -0.19 11.55 -8.04
N ASN A 102 -0.18 11.67 -9.36
CA ASN A 102 0.45 12.79 -10.06
C ASN A 102 -0.28 14.13 -9.84
N GLU A 103 -1.44 14.12 -9.19
CA GLU A 103 -2.31 15.29 -8.97
C GLU A 103 -2.36 15.75 -7.50
N ALA A 104 -1.96 14.91 -6.54
CA ALA A 104 -1.90 15.28 -5.13
C ALA A 104 -0.90 14.40 -4.35
N PRO A 105 -0.09 15.00 -3.45
CA PRO A 105 0.79 14.25 -2.57
C PRO A 105 -0.05 13.58 -1.46
N LEU A 106 0.03 12.26 -1.36
CA LEU A 106 -0.41 11.53 -0.18
C LEU A 106 0.83 10.98 0.52
N THR A 107 0.96 11.28 1.81
CA THR A 107 2.09 10.86 2.64
C THR A 107 1.65 9.78 3.62
N SER A 108 2.59 9.15 4.33
CA SER A 108 2.21 8.21 5.40
C SER A 108 1.37 8.87 6.51
N ARG A 109 1.55 10.18 6.74
CA ARG A 109 0.69 10.99 7.61
C ARG A 109 -0.72 11.14 7.04
N THR A 110 -0.85 11.40 5.74
CA THR A 110 -2.18 11.46 5.13
C THR A 110 -2.90 10.12 5.25
N ILE A 111 -2.18 9.01 5.05
CA ILE A 111 -2.77 7.68 5.18
C ILE A 111 -3.13 7.36 6.63
N ASN A 112 -2.37 7.83 7.62
CA ASN A 112 -2.78 7.77 9.04
C ASN A 112 -4.18 8.34 9.28
N ALA A 113 -4.42 9.55 8.76
CA ALA A 113 -5.71 10.22 8.90
C ALA A 113 -6.83 9.47 8.15
N LEU A 114 -6.50 8.80 7.04
CA LEU A 114 -7.44 8.05 6.21
C LEU A 114 -7.65 6.60 6.66
N SER A 115 -6.78 6.04 7.49
CA SER A 115 -6.87 4.64 7.92
C SER A 115 -7.54 4.48 9.27
N GLN A 116 -7.24 5.35 10.25
CA GLN A 116 -7.76 5.38 11.62
C GLN A 116 -8.24 4.01 12.11
N SER A 117 -7.35 3.04 12.01
CA SER A 117 -7.68 1.64 12.24
C SER A 117 -7.55 1.29 13.70
N THR A 118 -8.14 0.16 14.09
CA THR A 118 -7.86 -0.44 15.39
C THR A 118 -6.51 -1.13 15.34
N ILE A 119 -5.48 -0.43 15.79
CA ILE A 119 -4.10 -0.90 15.87
C ILE A 119 -3.79 -1.20 17.34
N THR A 120 -3.66 -2.48 17.68
CA THR A 120 -3.31 -2.89 19.05
C THR A 120 -1.80 -2.87 19.25
N GLN A 121 -1.36 -2.68 20.50
CA GLN A 121 0.06 -2.75 20.84
C GLN A 121 0.68 -4.08 20.42
N ARG A 122 -0.07 -5.19 20.53
CA ARG A 122 0.37 -6.52 20.09
C ARG A 122 0.69 -6.62 18.60
N MET A 123 0.05 -5.82 17.76
CA MET A 123 0.32 -5.77 16.31
C MET A 123 1.60 -4.99 16.01
N VAL A 124 1.84 -3.89 16.74
CA VAL A 124 3.02 -3.04 16.55
C VAL A 124 4.28 -3.69 17.12
N GLU A 125 4.18 -4.26 18.33
CA GLU A 125 5.27 -4.94 19.05
C GLU A 125 5.30 -6.42 18.68
N SER A 126 5.53 -6.70 17.40
CA SER A 126 5.65 -8.05 16.86
C SER A 126 6.53 -8.08 15.61
N ASN A 127 6.94 -9.27 15.19
CA ASN A 127 7.82 -9.51 14.05
C ASN A 127 7.20 -10.56 13.13
N PRO A 128 7.00 -10.27 11.82
CA PRO A 128 6.40 -11.20 10.87
C PRO A 128 7.32 -12.37 10.50
N ASN A 129 8.58 -12.33 10.91
CA ASN A 129 9.58 -13.37 10.65
C ASN A 129 9.72 -14.38 11.81
N ASP A 130 9.01 -14.18 12.94
CA ASP A 130 8.94 -15.21 13.98
C ASP A 130 7.95 -16.29 13.52
N VAL A 131 8.47 -17.50 13.31
CA VAL A 131 7.75 -18.63 12.73
C VAL A 131 6.91 -19.38 13.76
N ASP A 132 7.07 -19.17 15.07
CA ASP A 132 6.32 -19.92 16.07
C ASP A 132 4.89 -19.36 16.24
N PRO A 133 3.82 -20.11 15.88
CA PRO A 133 2.43 -19.67 16.05
C PRO A 133 2.05 -19.41 17.51
N ASP A 134 2.75 -20.03 18.47
CA ASP A 134 2.53 -19.84 19.89
C ASP A 134 3.47 -18.78 20.51
N SER A 135 4.26 -18.08 19.68
CA SER A 135 5.11 -16.97 20.12
C SER A 135 4.31 -15.69 20.36
N THR A 136 4.67 -14.97 21.41
CA THR A 136 4.20 -13.61 21.69
C THR A 136 4.91 -12.55 20.85
N ARG A 137 5.96 -12.92 20.11
CA ARG A 137 6.67 -12.03 19.18
C ARG A 137 6.17 -12.19 17.75
N ARG A 138 5.60 -13.34 17.35
CA ARG A 138 5.02 -13.52 16.01
C ARG A 138 3.88 -12.54 15.78
N GLY A 139 3.84 -11.88 14.64
CA GLY A 139 2.74 -10.98 14.29
C GLY A 139 3.09 -10.06 13.14
N PRO A 140 2.22 -9.09 12.82
CA PRO A 140 2.36 -8.30 11.60
C PRO A 140 3.50 -7.28 11.64
N GLY A 141 3.95 -6.86 12.83
CA GLY A 141 4.97 -5.82 13.00
C GLY A 141 4.62 -4.51 12.30
N VAL A 142 3.36 -4.08 12.33
CA VAL A 142 2.91 -2.92 11.54
C VAL A 142 3.61 -1.62 11.93
N VAL A 143 3.84 -0.76 10.94
CA VAL A 143 4.43 0.58 11.15
C VAL A 143 3.31 1.61 11.28
N ALA A 144 2.63 1.59 12.41
CA ALA A 144 1.46 2.41 12.69
C ALA A 144 1.41 2.83 14.17
N ALA A 145 0.63 3.87 14.47
CA ALA A 145 0.39 4.28 15.84
C ALA A 145 -0.63 3.35 16.52
N VAL A 146 -0.38 2.97 17.77
CA VAL A 146 -1.30 2.19 18.61
C VAL A 146 -2.49 3.05 18.98
N GLY A 147 -3.70 2.56 18.72
CA GLY A 147 -4.94 3.25 19.06
C GLY A 147 -6.16 2.59 18.46
N LEU A 148 -7.34 2.91 18.96
CA LEU A 148 -8.59 2.40 18.37
C LEU A 148 -9.03 3.19 17.14
N ASN A 149 -8.75 4.50 17.16
CA ASN A 149 -9.04 5.46 16.11
C ASN A 149 -10.48 5.30 15.52
N ALA A 150 -11.46 5.02 16.37
CA ALA A 150 -12.77 4.46 16.00
C ALA A 150 -13.75 5.42 15.28
N HIS A 151 -13.28 6.57 14.80
CA HIS A 151 -14.05 7.74 14.39
C HIS A 151 -13.32 8.49 13.29
N PHE A 152 -14.01 8.99 12.26
CA PHE A 152 -13.44 9.89 11.25
C PHE A 152 -14.22 11.21 11.17
N PRO A 153 -13.58 12.35 11.51
CA PRO A 153 -12.20 12.47 12.02
C PRO A 153 -12.03 11.85 13.41
N ALA A 154 -10.79 11.46 13.74
CA ALA A 154 -10.44 10.92 15.05
C ALA A 154 -10.86 11.85 16.18
N ASP A 155 -11.15 11.28 17.36
CA ASP A 155 -11.52 11.97 18.59
C ASP A 155 -12.83 12.78 18.56
N VAL A 156 -13.59 12.71 17.46
CA VAL A 156 -14.92 13.31 17.39
C VAL A 156 -15.98 12.23 17.60
N ASN A 157 -16.57 12.23 18.79
CA ASN A 157 -17.65 11.30 19.16
C ASN A 157 -18.80 11.31 18.14
N PHE A 158 -19.46 10.16 18.00
CA PHE A 158 -20.63 9.95 17.14
C PHE A 158 -20.42 10.22 15.63
N THR A 159 -19.18 10.23 15.15
CA THR A 159 -18.86 10.25 13.71
C THR A 159 -18.84 8.83 13.12
N PRO A 160 -18.97 8.67 11.79
CA PRO A 160 -18.78 7.37 11.15
C PRO A 160 -17.31 6.91 11.27
N GLN A 161 -17.06 5.63 11.01
CA GLN A 161 -15.68 5.14 10.89
C GLN A 161 -15.04 5.61 9.57
N VAL A 162 -13.71 5.55 9.58
CA VAL A 162 -12.77 5.99 8.54
C VAL A 162 -12.78 5.18 7.25
N ASP A 163 -12.35 5.79 6.16
CA ASP A 163 -12.39 5.23 4.82
C ASP A 163 -11.54 3.96 4.64
N LEU A 164 -10.25 3.98 4.99
CA LEU A 164 -9.28 2.92 4.70
C LEU A 164 -9.00 2.01 5.91
N PHE A 165 -10.05 1.59 6.63
CA PHE A 165 -9.90 0.73 7.80
C PHE A 165 -9.12 -0.57 7.49
N ASN A 166 -8.11 -0.87 8.31
CA ASN A 166 -7.14 -1.96 8.23
C ASN A 166 -6.23 -1.96 6.98
N ILE A 167 -6.01 -0.81 6.34
CA ILE A 167 -5.10 -0.70 5.20
C ILE A 167 -3.65 -1.11 5.53
N GLU A 168 -3.23 -0.97 6.80
CA GLU A 168 -1.92 -1.35 7.34
C GLU A 168 -1.55 -2.82 7.10
N PHE A 169 -2.55 -3.68 6.90
CA PHE A 169 -2.37 -5.12 6.72
C PHE A 169 -2.37 -5.56 5.24
N THR A 170 -2.46 -4.60 4.32
CA THR A 170 -2.45 -4.82 2.86
C THR A 170 -1.06 -4.59 2.25
N ASN A 171 -0.90 -4.93 0.98
CA ASN A 171 0.34 -4.81 0.20
C ASN A 171 1.50 -5.56 0.86
N ARG A 172 1.17 -6.74 1.41
CA ARG A 172 2.10 -7.71 2.02
C ARG A 172 2.22 -8.98 1.20
N ASP A 173 1.55 -9.02 0.04
CA ASP A 173 1.75 -10.06 -0.95
C ASP A 173 3.20 -10.03 -1.46
N ALA A 174 3.72 -11.19 -1.86
CA ALA A 174 5.14 -11.38 -2.09
C ALA A 174 5.40 -12.44 -3.16
N THR A 175 6.63 -12.48 -3.65
CA THR A 175 7.11 -13.51 -4.60
C THR A 175 7.01 -14.91 -3.99
N LEU A 176 7.35 -15.04 -2.70
CA LEU A 176 7.24 -16.28 -1.94
C LEU A 176 5.95 -16.27 -1.09
N HIS A 177 5.00 -17.13 -1.41
CA HIS A 177 3.77 -17.32 -0.65
C HIS A 177 4.03 -18.33 0.49
N PRO A 178 3.56 -18.05 1.73
CA PRO A 178 3.83 -18.86 2.94
C PRO A 178 3.09 -20.21 3.00
N GLY A 179 2.74 -20.80 1.84
CA GLY A 179 2.07 -22.10 1.78
C GLY A 179 0.76 -22.25 2.57
N PRO A 180 0.27 -23.49 2.69
CA PRO A 180 -0.84 -23.87 3.58
C PRO A 180 -0.62 -23.60 5.07
N ASP A 181 0.60 -23.73 5.60
CA ASP A 181 0.87 -23.59 7.04
C ASP A 181 0.90 -22.12 7.52
N ARG A 182 0.97 -21.17 6.57
CA ARG A 182 0.97 -19.71 6.77
C ARG A 182 2.24 -19.21 7.43
N ILE A 183 3.34 -19.92 7.25
CA ILE A 183 4.66 -19.63 7.77
C ILE A 183 5.59 -19.54 6.56
N ARG A 184 6.50 -18.55 6.57
CA ARG A 184 7.57 -18.48 5.57
C ARG A 184 8.82 -19.14 6.12
N GLY A 185 9.59 -19.79 5.26
CA GLY A 185 10.80 -20.54 5.56
C GLY A 185 10.55 -22.03 5.84
N THR A 186 9.41 -22.55 5.43
CA THR A 186 8.98 -23.95 5.58
C THR A 186 8.93 -24.65 4.22
N ASP A 187 8.90 -25.98 4.23
CA ASP A 187 8.96 -26.80 3.00
C ASP A 187 7.76 -26.59 2.05
N ASP A 188 6.66 -25.99 2.52
CA ASP A 188 5.43 -25.75 1.78
C ASP A 188 5.32 -24.35 1.15
N ASP A 189 6.38 -23.54 1.26
CA ASP A 189 6.47 -22.25 0.58
C ASP A 189 6.33 -22.39 -0.95
N ILE A 190 5.60 -21.44 -1.55
CA ILE A 190 5.27 -21.47 -2.98
C ILE A 190 5.81 -20.22 -3.66
N VAL A 191 6.69 -20.40 -4.65
CA VAL A 191 7.12 -19.31 -5.53
C VAL A 191 6.02 -19.02 -6.55
N LEU A 192 5.46 -17.80 -6.49
CA LEU A 192 4.45 -17.37 -7.44
C LEU A 192 5.10 -16.98 -8.78
N ALA A 193 4.50 -17.38 -9.90
CA ALA A 193 5.01 -17.04 -11.22
C ALA A 193 5.04 -15.51 -11.46
N PHE A 194 3.96 -14.84 -11.06
CA PHE A 194 3.81 -13.39 -11.04
C PHE A 194 2.98 -12.99 -9.83
N ARG A 195 3.01 -11.69 -9.48
CA ARG A 195 2.18 -11.12 -8.42
C ARG A 195 0.72 -11.57 -8.57
N PHE A 196 0.10 -11.99 -7.47
CA PHE A 196 -1.26 -12.57 -7.39
C PHE A 196 -1.45 -13.94 -8.07
N ASN A 197 -0.37 -14.66 -8.35
CA ASN A 197 -0.40 -15.91 -9.13
C ASN A 197 -1.01 -15.70 -10.54
N ALA A 198 -0.76 -14.54 -11.14
CA ALA A 198 -1.23 -14.25 -12.49
C ALA A 198 -0.54 -15.18 -13.50
N HIS A 199 -1.33 -15.90 -14.30
CA HIS A 199 -0.78 -16.83 -15.27
C HIS A 199 -0.15 -16.08 -16.46
N PRO A 200 1.11 -16.37 -16.85
CA PRO A 200 1.86 -15.61 -17.86
C PRO A 200 1.16 -15.54 -19.22
N GLU A 201 0.42 -16.58 -19.60
CA GLU A 201 -0.30 -16.59 -20.86
C GLU A 201 -1.25 -15.40 -20.99
N PHE A 202 -1.87 -14.95 -19.90
CA PHE A 202 -2.86 -13.88 -19.93
C PHE A 202 -2.26 -12.49 -19.68
N ILE A 203 -0.97 -12.37 -19.39
CA ILE A 203 -0.31 -11.07 -19.31
C ILE A 203 0.00 -10.60 -20.75
N PRO A 204 -0.30 -9.33 -21.13
CA PRO A 204 0.08 -8.83 -22.44
C PRO A 204 1.60 -8.94 -22.67
N LYS A 205 2.00 -9.27 -23.90
CA LYS A 205 3.41 -9.50 -24.23
C LYS A 205 4.26 -8.26 -23.99
N GLU A 206 3.72 -7.10 -24.33
CA GLU A 206 4.38 -5.81 -24.16
C GLU A 206 4.67 -5.54 -22.67
N ILE A 207 3.74 -5.91 -21.77
CA ILE A 207 3.92 -5.78 -20.32
C ILE A 207 5.03 -6.71 -19.80
N LEU A 208 5.17 -7.91 -20.35
CA LEU A 208 6.21 -8.87 -19.97
C LEU A 208 7.60 -8.47 -20.52
N GLU A 209 7.66 -8.15 -21.82
CA GLU A 209 8.90 -7.83 -22.53
C GLU A 209 9.54 -6.53 -22.00
N GLU A 210 8.72 -5.57 -21.58
CA GLU A 210 9.19 -4.30 -20.98
C GLU A 210 9.34 -4.37 -19.45
N GLY A 211 9.03 -5.51 -18.82
CA GLY A 211 9.13 -5.67 -17.36
C GLY A 211 8.19 -4.76 -16.57
N LEU A 212 7.03 -4.42 -17.14
CA LEU A 212 6.05 -3.48 -16.59
C LEU A 212 5.05 -4.13 -15.65
N PHE A 213 4.99 -5.45 -15.57
CA PHE A 213 4.08 -6.10 -14.62
C PHE A 213 4.49 -5.72 -13.19
N PRO A 214 3.58 -5.17 -12.37
CA PRO A 214 3.94 -4.64 -11.06
C PRO A 214 4.61 -5.72 -10.18
N PRO A 215 5.82 -5.48 -9.65
CA PRO A 215 6.48 -6.45 -8.79
C PRO A 215 5.72 -6.60 -7.47
N PRO A 216 5.79 -7.77 -6.81
CA PRO A 216 5.38 -7.91 -5.42
C PRO A 216 6.21 -6.98 -4.51
N PRO A 217 5.62 -6.40 -3.45
CA PRO A 217 6.34 -5.61 -2.45
C PRO A 217 7.16 -6.50 -1.50
N ASP A 218 8.13 -7.23 -2.03
CA ASP A 218 8.98 -8.16 -1.27
C ASP A 218 9.73 -7.46 -0.13
N SER A 219 10.05 -8.21 0.94
CA SER A 219 10.83 -7.68 2.07
C SER A 219 12.25 -7.31 1.65
N TYR A 220 12.87 -6.38 2.38
CA TYR A 220 14.29 -6.11 2.22
C TYR A 220 15.14 -7.37 2.44
N GLY A 221 14.79 -8.19 3.44
CA GLY A 221 15.52 -9.43 3.73
C GLY A 221 15.55 -10.40 2.54
N PHE A 222 14.41 -10.57 1.85
CA PHE A 222 14.30 -11.39 0.65
C PHE A 222 15.11 -10.78 -0.50
N VAL A 223 14.89 -9.50 -0.80
CA VAL A 223 15.50 -8.83 -1.96
C VAL A 223 17.02 -8.72 -1.82
N SER A 224 17.54 -8.45 -0.62
CA SER A 224 18.99 -8.38 -0.35
C SER A 224 19.65 -9.76 -0.21
N GLY A 225 18.86 -10.81 0.02
CA GLY A 225 19.37 -12.15 0.37
C GLY A 225 19.89 -12.27 1.81
N LEU A 226 19.79 -11.23 2.64
CA LEU A 226 20.24 -11.27 4.05
C LEU A 226 19.32 -12.10 4.95
N ALA A 227 18.03 -12.13 4.63
CA ALA A 227 17.03 -12.97 5.30
C ALA A 227 16.01 -13.43 4.24
N PRO A 228 16.35 -14.45 3.43
CA PRO A 228 15.52 -14.89 2.29
C PRO A 228 14.07 -15.19 2.69
N GLU A 229 13.86 -15.69 3.90
CA GLU A 229 12.53 -16.03 4.43
C GLU A 229 11.84 -14.88 5.16
N ALA A 230 12.31 -13.64 5.00
CA ALA A 230 11.68 -12.48 5.61
C ALA A 230 10.38 -12.11 4.90
N SER A 231 9.34 -11.80 5.66
CA SER A 231 8.05 -11.32 5.19
C SER A 231 7.96 -9.78 5.22
N PRO A 232 7.34 -9.14 4.22
CA PRO A 232 7.25 -7.68 4.18
C PRO A 232 6.30 -7.14 5.26
N ARG A 233 6.64 -5.95 5.77
CA ARG A 233 5.79 -5.17 6.70
C ARG A 233 4.66 -4.41 5.98
N GLY A 234 4.66 -4.43 4.64
CA GLY A 234 3.64 -3.80 3.80
C GLY A 234 3.79 -2.29 3.74
N ILE A 235 2.79 -1.58 4.27
CA ILE A 235 2.74 -0.12 4.30
C ILE A 235 2.79 0.41 5.74
N ALA A 236 3.19 1.65 5.89
CA ALA A 236 3.18 2.38 7.14
C ALA A 236 2.10 3.47 7.19
N THR A 237 1.51 3.70 8.35
CA THR A 237 0.70 4.87 8.66
C THR A 237 1.32 5.75 9.74
N LEU A 238 2.56 5.48 10.14
CA LEU A 238 3.34 6.41 10.96
C LEU A 238 4.03 7.47 10.07
N PRO A 239 4.04 8.76 10.44
CA PRO A 239 4.69 9.82 9.65
C PRO A 239 6.17 9.55 9.36
N GLY A 240 6.67 10.04 8.22
CA GLY A 240 8.05 9.85 7.76
C GLY A 240 8.19 9.25 6.36
N GLY A 241 7.09 8.91 5.69
CA GLY A 241 7.06 8.49 4.29
C GLY A 241 6.54 9.61 3.38
N LEU A 242 7.37 10.12 2.47
CA LEU A 242 7.03 11.19 1.51
C LEU A 242 7.23 10.77 0.06
N PRO A 243 6.31 11.13 -0.86
CA PRO A 243 6.45 10.80 -2.26
C PRO A 243 7.58 11.61 -2.89
N ILE A 244 8.34 10.97 -3.77
CA ILE A 244 9.33 11.63 -4.59
C ILE A 244 8.63 12.05 -5.87
N VAL A 245 8.44 13.35 -6.06
CA VAL A 245 7.72 13.91 -7.20
C VAL A 245 8.70 14.68 -8.07
N ARG A 246 8.80 14.30 -9.35
CA ARG A 246 9.60 15.01 -10.35
C ARG A 246 8.72 15.97 -11.13
N ALA A 247 9.13 17.23 -11.20
CA ALA A 247 8.41 18.29 -11.90
C ALA A 247 8.18 17.93 -13.38
N GLY A 248 6.94 18.07 -13.84
CA GLY A 248 6.54 17.72 -15.22
C GLY A 248 6.36 16.23 -15.50
N VAL A 249 6.71 15.34 -14.56
CA VAL A 249 6.57 13.88 -14.68
C VAL A 249 5.50 13.35 -13.74
N GLY A 250 5.60 13.65 -12.44
CA GLY A 250 4.74 13.10 -11.40
C GLY A 250 5.51 12.28 -10.37
N VAL A 251 4.83 11.33 -9.72
CA VAL A 251 5.42 10.49 -8.65
C VAL A 251 6.36 9.46 -9.28
N VAL A 252 7.64 9.51 -8.92
CA VAL A 252 8.69 8.60 -9.42
C VAL A 252 9.17 7.61 -8.36
N GLY A 253 8.78 7.81 -7.10
CA GLY A 253 9.16 6.94 -5.99
C GLY A 253 8.66 7.43 -4.64
N GLY A 254 9.26 6.90 -3.57
CA GLY A 254 9.00 7.31 -2.20
C GLY A 254 10.27 7.25 -1.35
N LEU A 255 10.38 8.16 -0.39
CA LEU A 255 11.42 8.19 0.63
C LEU A 255 10.79 7.93 1.99
N GLY A 256 11.38 7.02 2.76
CA GLY A 256 10.93 6.67 4.10
C GLY A 256 12.05 6.81 5.13
N VAL A 257 11.76 7.47 6.24
CA VAL A 257 12.67 7.60 7.39
C VAL A 257 12.04 6.94 8.62
N PHE A 258 12.76 6.04 9.26
CA PHE A 258 12.27 5.27 10.40
C PHE A 258 13.29 5.22 11.53
N PHE A 259 12.86 5.45 12.76
CA PHE A 259 13.69 5.29 13.95
C PHE A 259 13.37 3.96 14.63
N PRO A 260 14.22 2.93 14.47
CA PRO A 260 13.93 1.58 14.93
C PRO A 260 14.12 1.38 16.44
N GLY A 261 14.74 2.33 17.15
CA GLY A 261 15.14 2.14 18.56
C GLY A 261 15.99 0.88 18.73
N THR A 262 15.75 0.13 19.80
CA THR A 262 16.48 -1.13 20.07
C THR A 262 15.72 -2.38 19.61
N THR A 263 14.46 -2.25 19.20
CA THR A 263 13.58 -3.40 18.90
C THR A 263 13.18 -3.50 17.43
N GLY A 264 13.29 -2.41 16.66
CA GLY A 264 12.74 -2.31 15.31
C GLY A 264 11.22 -2.05 15.26
N TYR A 265 10.56 -1.98 16.42
CA TYR A 265 9.12 -1.73 16.52
C TYR A 265 8.79 -0.25 16.32
N ALA A 266 7.59 0.03 15.79
CA ALA A 266 7.18 1.40 15.54
C ALA A 266 6.85 2.19 16.81
N SER A 267 6.65 1.51 17.95
CA SER A 267 6.52 2.16 19.27
C SER A 267 7.78 2.89 19.71
N GLU A 268 8.95 2.51 19.20
CA GLU A 268 10.25 3.17 19.47
C GLU A 268 10.33 4.60 18.91
N GLU A 269 9.48 4.95 17.94
CA GLU A 269 9.41 6.33 17.46
C GLU A 269 8.71 7.27 18.46
N HIS A 270 8.11 6.73 19.53
CA HIS A 270 7.43 7.49 20.57
C HIS A 270 6.44 8.53 20.00
N SER A 271 5.74 8.16 18.92
CA SER A 271 4.84 9.08 18.21
C SER A 271 3.68 9.52 19.09
N ARG A 272 3.39 10.82 19.13
CA ARG A 272 2.24 11.41 19.85
C ARG A 272 0.89 10.99 19.28
N LEU A 273 0.88 10.26 18.18
CA LEU A 273 -0.30 9.59 17.65
C LEU A 273 -0.67 8.32 18.41
N ASN A 274 0.21 7.80 19.28
CA ASN A 274 -0.08 6.63 20.11
C ASN A 274 -1.04 6.97 21.26
N ASP A 275 -2.01 6.10 21.53
CA ASP A 275 -2.92 6.17 22.68
C ASP A 275 -2.30 5.59 23.98
N PHE A 276 -0.97 5.47 24.05
CA PHE A 276 -0.25 5.15 25.29
C PHE A 276 0.78 6.24 25.64
N PRO A 277 1.08 6.45 26.94
CA PRO A 277 1.87 7.60 27.37
C PRO A 277 3.30 7.58 26.83
N ILE A 278 3.74 8.71 26.28
CA ILE A 278 5.13 8.94 25.90
C ILE A 278 5.86 9.58 27.08
N PRO A 279 7.03 9.07 27.49
CA PRO A 279 7.87 9.74 28.47
C PRO A 279 8.20 11.17 28.02
N SER A 280 8.05 12.16 28.90
CA SER A 280 8.30 13.58 28.55
C SER A 280 9.73 13.89 28.12
N THR A 281 10.67 12.97 28.38
CA THR A 281 12.08 13.05 27.98
C THR A 281 12.35 12.52 26.57
N LYS A 282 11.39 11.84 25.95
CA LYS A 282 11.52 11.27 24.60
C LYS A 282 10.94 12.24 23.57
N LEU A 283 11.67 12.42 22.47
CA LEU A 283 11.19 13.15 21.30
C LEU A 283 10.18 12.29 20.53
N ASP A 284 9.24 12.95 19.87
CA ASP A 284 8.39 12.31 18.87
C ASP A 284 9.20 12.15 17.58
N ARG A 285 9.78 10.97 17.40
CA ARG A 285 10.67 10.67 16.28
C ARG A 285 9.91 10.57 14.95
N SER A 286 8.58 10.40 14.98
CA SER A 286 7.78 10.42 13.75
C SER A 286 7.70 11.82 13.13
N VAL A 287 7.75 12.89 13.95
CA VAL A 287 7.85 14.28 13.45
C VAL A 287 9.25 14.57 12.92
N GLU A 288 10.29 14.05 13.58
CA GLU A 288 11.66 14.15 13.10
C GLU A 288 11.87 13.41 11.76
N ALA A 289 11.33 12.20 11.63
CA ALA A 289 11.37 11.43 10.39
C ALA A 289 10.75 12.21 9.22
N GLU A 290 9.63 12.87 9.47
CA GLU A 290 8.98 13.72 8.47
C GLU A 290 9.81 14.97 8.12
N PHE A 291 10.45 15.61 9.12
CA PHE A 291 11.38 16.71 8.88
C PHE A 291 12.56 16.28 7.99
N ILE A 292 13.22 15.16 8.33
CA ILE A 292 14.36 14.62 7.57
C ILE A 292 13.93 14.36 6.12
N ALA A 293 12.78 13.74 5.91
CA ALA A 293 12.26 13.48 4.58
C ALA A 293 11.97 14.77 3.78
N ILE A 294 11.38 15.80 4.40
CA ILE A 294 11.14 17.10 3.75
C ILE A 294 12.47 17.76 3.36
N ALA A 295 13.44 17.78 4.26
CA ALA A 295 14.75 18.39 4.01
C ALA A 295 15.52 17.66 2.90
N ALA A 296 15.52 16.33 2.92
CA ALA A 296 16.14 15.49 1.90
C ALA A 296 15.59 15.79 0.49
N LEU A 297 14.28 15.97 0.37
CA LEU A 297 13.59 16.26 -0.90
C LEU A 297 13.66 17.74 -1.34
N GLY A 298 14.41 18.58 -0.62
CA GLY A 298 14.65 19.98 -0.99
C GLY A 298 13.58 20.95 -0.48
N GLY A 299 12.58 20.46 0.25
CA GLY A 299 11.50 21.26 0.83
C GLY A 299 10.18 21.21 0.06
N VAL A 300 9.21 22.01 0.51
CA VAL A 300 7.83 22.04 0.00
C VAL A 300 7.63 23.25 -0.90
N GLY A 301 7.33 23.00 -2.17
CA GLY A 301 6.96 24.02 -3.15
C GLY A 301 5.47 24.35 -3.05
N ALA A 302 5.16 25.54 -2.54
CA ALA A 302 3.79 26.05 -2.43
C ALA A 302 3.68 27.48 -2.98
N THR A 303 2.51 27.85 -3.50
CA THR A 303 2.21 29.24 -3.91
C THR A 303 2.00 30.17 -2.71
N ASP A 304 1.73 29.62 -1.52
CA ASP A 304 1.61 30.39 -0.27
C ASP A 304 2.98 30.40 0.44
N ASP A 305 3.56 31.60 0.59
CA ASP A 305 4.86 31.82 1.24
C ASP A 305 4.89 31.31 2.69
N ARG A 306 3.74 31.11 3.34
CA ARG A 306 3.66 30.57 4.71
C ARG A 306 3.92 29.08 4.79
N VAL A 307 3.84 28.37 3.67
CA VAL A 307 3.99 26.91 3.53
C VAL A 307 5.18 26.57 2.62
N ASN A 308 5.59 27.51 1.77
CA ASN A 308 6.76 27.38 0.91
C ASN A 308 8.04 27.30 1.76
N VAL A 309 8.76 26.18 1.65
CA VAL A 309 9.99 25.93 2.40
C VAL A 309 11.00 25.32 1.44
N SER A 310 12.23 25.84 1.45
CA SER A 310 13.33 25.32 0.64
C SER A 310 14.54 24.98 1.50
N PHE A 311 15.17 23.84 1.23
CA PHE A 311 16.45 23.46 1.81
C PHE A 311 17.51 23.44 0.71
N GLY A 312 18.54 24.26 0.88
CA GLY A 312 19.70 24.30 -0.01
C GLY A 312 20.61 23.09 0.19
N GLU A 313 21.91 23.34 0.23
CA GLU A 313 22.89 22.31 0.54
C GLU A 313 22.73 21.82 1.99
N LEU A 314 22.75 20.50 2.17
CA LEU A 314 22.85 19.83 3.47
C LEU A 314 24.20 19.12 3.50
N ASP A 315 25.08 19.50 4.42
CA ASP A 315 26.47 19.01 4.46
C ASP A 315 27.20 19.14 3.11
N GLY A 316 26.99 20.27 2.41
CA GLY A 316 27.56 20.54 1.08
C GLY A 316 26.91 19.77 -0.08
N ILE A 317 25.84 18.99 0.19
CA ILE A 317 25.15 18.19 -0.82
C ILE A 317 23.93 18.96 -1.36
N PRO A 318 23.90 19.35 -2.65
CA PRO A 318 22.80 20.11 -3.22
C PRO A 318 21.52 19.27 -3.33
N PRO A 319 20.33 19.89 -3.37
CA PRO A 319 19.09 19.18 -3.66
C PRO A 319 19.11 18.58 -5.07
N VAL A 320 18.45 17.43 -5.25
CA VAL A 320 18.31 16.80 -6.56
C VAL A 320 17.43 17.68 -7.46
N GLU A 321 17.95 17.99 -8.65
CA GLU A 321 17.27 18.89 -9.58
C GLU A 321 15.90 18.33 -10.03
N GLY A 322 14.89 19.20 -10.02
CA GLY A 322 13.55 18.86 -10.48
C GLY A 322 12.71 18.02 -9.51
N ILE A 323 13.24 17.61 -8.36
CA ILE A 323 12.43 17.03 -7.27
C ILE A 323 11.80 18.16 -6.46
N VAL A 324 10.48 18.10 -6.28
CA VAL A 324 9.70 19.10 -5.52
C VAL A 324 8.63 18.38 -4.72
N LEU A 325 8.45 18.70 -3.44
CA LEU A 325 7.25 18.29 -2.71
C LEU A 325 6.11 19.27 -3.00
N PRO A 326 5.06 18.87 -3.74
CA PRO A 326 3.94 19.76 -3.99
C PRO A 326 3.15 20.02 -2.70
N PHE A 327 2.48 21.17 -2.60
CA PHE A 327 1.50 21.39 -1.55
C PHE A 327 0.08 21.48 -2.12
N GLY A 328 -0.89 20.96 -1.36
CA GLY A 328 -2.31 21.03 -1.71
C GLY A 328 -3.19 20.91 -0.48
N THR A 329 -4.48 21.21 -0.63
CA THR A 329 -5.48 20.94 0.41
C THR A 329 -6.43 19.88 -0.10
N ILE A 330 -6.38 18.71 0.52
CA ILE A 330 -7.31 17.62 0.24
C ILE A 330 -8.36 17.63 1.33
N THR A 331 -9.63 17.70 0.92
CA THR A 331 -10.77 17.67 1.85
C THR A 331 -11.61 16.45 1.55
N LEU A 332 -11.75 15.57 2.54
CA LEU A 332 -12.52 14.34 2.45
C LEU A 332 -13.66 14.38 3.46
N VAL A 333 -14.91 14.26 2.97
CA VAL A 333 -16.13 14.36 3.80
C VAL A 333 -16.17 15.64 4.67
N GLY A 334 -15.57 16.74 4.18
CA GLY A 334 -15.51 18.02 4.88
C GLY A 334 -14.36 18.16 5.89
N ILE A 335 -13.49 17.15 6.00
CA ILE A 335 -12.27 17.19 6.83
C ILE A 335 -11.06 17.48 5.95
N THR A 336 -10.29 18.50 6.30
CA THR A 336 -8.98 18.75 5.69
C THR A 336 -7.97 17.74 6.21
N LEU A 337 -7.32 17.03 5.30
CA LEU A 337 -6.32 16.03 5.64
C LEU A 337 -4.96 16.68 5.91
N ASP A 338 -4.22 16.11 6.84
CA ASP A 338 -2.83 16.47 7.10
C ASP A 338 -1.93 15.84 6.02
N ILE A 339 -1.25 16.69 5.25
CA ILE A 339 -0.28 16.25 4.24
C ILE A 339 1.13 16.20 4.83
N TYR A 340 1.57 17.31 5.40
CA TYR A 340 2.88 17.45 6.03
C TYR A 340 2.72 18.05 7.41
N GLY A 341 3.13 17.31 8.43
CA GLY A 341 3.03 17.74 9.82
C GLY A 341 1.59 17.81 10.34
N PRO A 342 1.42 17.92 11.67
CA PRO A 342 0.10 17.92 12.29
C PRO A 342 -0.63 19.26 12.13
N GLY A 343 -1.93 19.26 11.88
CA GLY A 343 -2.77 20.46 11.94
C GLY A 343 -2.98 21.18 10.61
N GLY A 344 -3.14 20.42 9.54
CA GLY A 344 -3.50 20.87 8.20
C GLY A 344 -2.47 21.82 7.63
N THR A 345 -2.90 23.03 7.26
CA THR A 345 -2.02 24.05 6.65
C THR A 345 -0.94 24.59 7.60
N GLN A 346 -1.04 24.34 8.91
CA GLN A 346 0.00 24.72 9.88
C GLN A 346 1.08 23.65 10.04
N GLY A 347 0.89 22.45 9.48
CA GLY A 347 1.75 21.31 9.79
C GLY A 347 3.22 21.54 9.44
N ILE A 348 3.51 22.18 8.30
CA ILE A 348 4.88 22.57 7.93
C ILE A 348 5.51 23.51 8.96
N GLN A 349 4.78 24.51 9.43
CA GLN A 349 5.30 25.44 10.43
C GLN A 349 5.62 24.73 11.74
N ARG A 350 4.76 23.80 12.17
CA ARG A 350 4.99 22.99 13.37
C ARG A 350 6.18 22.05 13.23
N ILE A 351 6.40 21.47 12.06
CA ILE A 351 7.61 20.69 11.77
C ILE A 351 8.86 21.58 11.91
N LEU A 352 8.84 22.78 11.34
CA LEU A 352 9.98 23.70 11.43
C LEU A 352 10.23 24.20 12.85
N GLU A 353 9.17 24.46 13.62
CA GLU A 353 9.26 24.81 15.04
C GLU A 353 9.86 23.67 15.86
N PHE A 354 9.40 22.43 15.63
CA PHE A 354 9.98 21.24 16.23
C PHE A 354 11.47 21.12 15.91
N ALA A 355 11.85 21.26 14.62
CA ALA A 355 13.23 21.16 14.19
C ALA A 355 14.12 22.22 14.84
N ARG A 356 13.69 23.49 14.88
CA ARG A 356 14.44 24.57 15.54
C ARG A 356 14.60 24.36 17.05
N ALA A 357 13.63 23.72 17.69
CA ALA A 357 13.65 23.50 19.13
C ALA A 357 14.48 22.28 19.54
N HIS A 358 14.63 21.28 18.66
CA HIS A 358 15.12 19.96 19.06
C HIS A 358 16.24 19.39 18.21
N LEU A 359 16.45 19.88 16.98
CA LEU A 359 17.36 19.26 16.03
C LEU A 359 18.54 20.18 15.71
N SER A 360 19.66 19.56 15.35
CA SER A 360 20.84 20.21 14.77
C SER A 360 21.18 19.52 13.44
N PRO A 361 21.86 20.19 12.50
CA PRO A 361 22.30 19.56 11.26
C PRO A 361 23.14 18.32 11.52
N GLY A 362 22.92 17.27 10.71
CA GLY A 362 23.68 16.03 10.74
C GLY A 362 24.87 16.03 9.80
N GLN A 363 25.40 14.84 9.54
CA GLN A 363 26.49 14.62 8.59
C GLN A 363 26.11 13.50 7.61
N ALA A 364 26.48 13.66 6.35
CA ALA A 364 26.16 12.69 5.31
C ALA A 364 26.91 11.37 5.51
N GLU A 365 28.14 11.39 6.01
CA GLU A 365 29.01 10.19 6.08
C GLU A 365 28.68 9.22 7.24
N THR A 366 27.55 9.40 7.93
CA THR A 366 27.18 8.55 9.07
C THR A 366 26.69 7.18 8.60
N GLY A 367 27.06 6.14 9.37
CA GLY A 367 26.57 4.78 9.15
C GLY A 367 27.08 4.11 7.87
N PHE A 368 26.22 3.32 7.23
CA PHE A 368 26.56 2.58 6.01
C PHE A 368 25.36 2.44 5.06
N PHE A 369 25.66 2.20 3.78
CA PHE A 369 24.65 1.82 2.79
C PHE A 369 24.46 0.31 2.81
N ALA A 370 23.21 -0.13 2.93
CA ALA A 370 22.87 -1.55 2.99
C ALA A 370 22.66 -2.12 1.56
N PRO A 371 23.14 -3.35 1.27
CA PRO A 371 22.95 -3.96 -0.03
C PRO A 371 21.46 -4.18 -0.38
N ILE A 372 21.06 -3.83 -1.60
CA ILE A 372 19.70 -3.98 -2.14
C ILE A 372 19.55 -5.18 -3.08
N ALA A 373 20.58 -6.02 -3.16
CA ALA A 373 20.59 -7.26 -3.94
C ALA A 373 21.61 -8.23 -3.32
N PRO A 374 21.49 -9.55 -3.55
CA PRO A 374 22.47 -10.51 -3.08
C PRO A 374 23.83 -10.21 -3.72
N ILE A 375 24.87 -10.15 -2.89
CA ILE A 375 26.24 -9.95 -3.35
C ILE A 375 26.85 -11.32 -3.64
N PRO A 376 27.29 -11.59 -4.89
CA PRO A 376 27.96 -12.83 -5.24
C PRO A 376 29.25 -13.05 -4.43
N ASN A 377 29.55 -14.30 -4.09
CA ASN A 377 30.72 -14.66 -3.26
C ASN A 377 32.08 -14.30 -3.91
N ASP A 378 32.12 -14.10 -5.23
CA ASP A 378 33.32 -13.71 -5.97
C ASP A 378 33.59 -12.20 -5.94
N VAL A 379 32.66 -11.39 -5.42
CA VAL A 379 32.85 -9.95 -5.21
C VAL A 379 33.62 -9.71 -3.91
N VAL A 380 34.85 -9.23 -4.04
CA VAL A 380 35.75 -8.95 -2.90
C VAL A 380 35.61 -7.49 -2.44
N ASN A 381 35.37 -7.29 -1.14
CA ASN A 381 35.21 -5.96 -0.51
C ASN A 381 34.18 -5.07 -1.24
N PRO A 382 32.91 -5.53 -1.35
CA PRO A 382 31.87 -4.73 -1.97
C PRO A 382 31.69 -3.42 -1.21
N SER A 383 31.63 -2.31 -1.94
CA SER A 383 31.32 -1.01 -1.39
C SER A 383 30.46 -0.19 -2.34
N PRO A 384 29.77 0.85 -1.83
CA PRO A 384 29.01 1.80 -2.66
C PRO A 384 29.85 2.51 -3.72
N GLU A 385 31.17 2.57 -3.55
CA GLU A 385 32.14 3.17 -4.47
C GLU A 385 32.66 2.17 -5.51
N THR A 386 32.89 0.91 -5.11
CA THR A 386 33.52 -0.09 -5.98
C THR A 386 32.52 -0.95 -6.74
N THR A 387 31.35 -1.19 -6.15
CA THR A 387 30.28 -2.04 -6.69
C THR A 387 28.90 -1.40 -6.46
N PRO A 388 28.66 -0.19 -6.98
CA PRO A 388 27.46 0.60 -6.69
C PRO A 388 26.14 -0.11 -7.06
N GLU A 389 26.16 -1.02 -8.02
CA GLU A 389 24.99 -1.77 -8.50
C GLU A 389 24.31 -2.65 -7.44
N PHE A 390 25.03 -3.00 -6.36
CA PHE A 390 24.45 -3.74 -5.23
C PHE A 390 23.88 -2.83 -4.14
N PHE A 391 24.09 -1.52 -4.21
CA PHE A 391 23.66 -0.55 -3.19
C PHE A 391 22.65 0.46 -3.71
N PHE A 392 22.73 0.78 -5.00
CA PHE A 392 21.86 1.75 -5.67
C PHE A 392 21.32 1.19 -6.98
N ALA A 393 20.03 1.37 -7.20
CA ALA A 393 19.38 1.04 -8.46
C ALA A 393 18.66 2.27 -9.04
N ALA A 394 18.66 2.40 -10.37
CA ALA A 394 17.74 3.29 -11.04
C ALA A 394 16.31 2.76 -10.91
N GLY A 395 15.32 3.65 -10.84
CA GLY A 395 13.90 3.32 -10.77
C GLY A 395 13.39 2.61 -12.03
N ARG A 396 12.23 1.95 -11.91
CA ARG A 396 11.54 1.33 -13.05
C ARG A 396 10.11 1.86 -13.17
N PRO A 397 9.56 1.90 -14.39
CA PRO A 397 8.17 2.27 -14.59
C PRO A 397 7.27 1.11 -14.13
N VAL A 398 6.00 1.43 -13.88
CA VAL A 398 4.98 0.44 -13.54
C VAL A 398 3.90 0.47 -14.60
N GLY A 399 3.50 -0.71 -15.07
CA GLY A 399 2.50 -0.87 -16.11
C GLY A 399 1.15 -0.24 -15.75
N GLU A 400 0.50 0.29 -16.78
CA GLU A 400 -0.87 0.80 -16.74
C GLU A 400 -1.67 0.12 -17.86
N GLY A 401 -2.99 0.27 -17.84
CA GLY A 401 -3.88 -0.38 -18.78
C GLY A 401 -4.16 -1.83 -18.38
N MET A 402 -4.21 -2.74 -19.36
CA MET A 402 -4.52 -4.14 -19.12
C MET A 402 -3.26 -4.85 -18.58
N LEU A 403 -3.32 -5.37 -17.36
CA LEU A 403 -2.24 -6.13 -16.74
C LEU A 403 -2.46 -7.64 -16.87
N VAL A 404 -3.73 -8.07 -16.80
CA VAL A 404 -4.15 -9.44 -17.10
C VAL A 404 -5.33 -9.37 -18.06
N ARG A 405 -5.18 -9.97 -19.24
CA ARG A 405 -6.19 -9.99 -20.31
C ARG A 405 -7.44 -10.76 -19.83
N PRO A 406 -8.65 -10.26 -20.16
CA PRO A 406 -9.89 -10.99 -19.95
C PRO A 406 -9.81 -12.39 -20.57
N HIS A 407 -10.12 -13.41 -19.78
CA HIS A 407 -10.24 -14.80 -20.22
C HIS A 407 -11.36 -15.51 -19.46
N ASP A 408 -11.72 -16.70 -19.94
CA ASP A 408 -12.77 -17.50 -19.32
C ASP A 408 -12.30 -18.00 -17.95
N GLY A 409 -13.20 -17.96 -16.96
CA GLY A 409 -12.94 -18.38 -15.59
C GLY A 409 -13.75 -19.60 -15.18
N VAL A 410 -13.28 -20.28 -14.13
CA VAL A 410 -14.04 -21.37 -13.51
C VAL A 410 -15.36 -20.83 -12.95
N GLY A 411 -16.48 -21.47 -13.27
CA GLY A 411 -17.82 -21.08 -12.82
C GLY A 411 -18.67 -20.34 -13.86
N GLY A 412 -18.15 -20.03 -15.05
CA GLY A 412 -18.98 -19.60 -16.20
C GLY A 412 -18.91 -18.12 -16.58
N LEU A 413 -17.99 -17.35 -15.99
CA LEU A 413 -17.60 -16.04 -16.54
C LEU A 413 -16.78 -16.24 -17.82
N THR A 414 -17.19 -15.60 -18.90
CA THR A 414 -16.44 -15.58 -20.17
C THR A 414 -15.50 -14.38 -20.25
N ALA A 415 -14.51 -14.43 -21.15
CA ALA A 415 -13.65 -13.30 -21.46
C ALA A 415 -14.44 -12.02 -21.81
N GLU A 416 -15.57 -12.15 -22.51
CA GLU A 416 -16.40 -11.00 -22.90
C GLU A 416 -17.21 -10.46 -21.70
N ASP A 417 -17.62 -11.32 -20.77
CA ASP A 417 -18.24 -10.88 -19.50
C ASP A 417 -17.24 -10.04 -18.68
N VAL A 418 -16.02 -10.54 -18.51
CA VAL A 418 -14.94 -9.87 -17.78
C VAL A 418 -14.61 -8.52 -18.42
N LYS A 419 -14.46 -8.49 -19.75
CA LYS A 419 -14.24 -7.26 -20.51
C LYS A 419 -15.39 -6.28 -20.36
N THR A 420 -16.63 -6.77 -20.35
CA THR A 420 -17.83 -5.95 -20.13
C THR A 420 -17.81 -5.32 -18.75
N ILE A 421 -17.52 -6.09 -17.69
CA ILE A 421 -17.44 -5.60 -16.31
C ILE A 421 -16.41 -4.48 -16.18
N ILE A 422 -15.18 -4.71 -16.68
CA ILE A 422 -14.10 -3.72 -16.64
C ILE A 422 -14.49 -2.44 -17.40
N ASN A 423 -15.03 -2.57 -18.61
CA ASN A 423 -15.40 -1.40 -19.43
C ASN A 423 -16.57 -0.60 -18.85
N GLN A 424 -17.55 -1.27 -18.22
CA GLN A 424 -18.63 -0.59 -17.50
C GLN A 424 -18.09 0.22 -16.32
N GLY A 425 -17.14 -0.34 -15.56
CA GLY A 425 -16.46 0.35 -14.45
C GLY A 425 -15.70 1.58 -14.93
N ARG A 426 -14.84 1.43 -15.94
CA ARG A 426 -14.08 2.54 -16.54
C ARG A 426 -14.99 3.65 -17.09
N GLY A 427 -16.07 3.25 -17.77
CA GLY A 427 -17.09 4.17 -18.26
C GLY A 427 -17.73 4.98 -17.12
N ARG A 428 -17.95 4.37 -15.95
CA ARG A 428 -18.46 5.07 -14.77
C ARG A 428 -17.41 5.99 -14.14
N ALA A 429 -16.18 5.51 -13.93
CA ALA A 429 -15.10 6.26 -13.29
C ALA A 429 -14.83 7.60 -14.00
N SER A 430 -14.89 7.62 -15.33
CA SER A 430 -14.74 8.84 -16.15
C SER A 430 -15.75 9.97 -15.84
N ARG A 431 -16.81 9.68 -15.08
CA ARG A 431 -17.89 10.61 -14.73
C ARG A 431 -18.00 10.86 -13.22
N VAL A 432 -17.21 10.14 -12.42
CA VAL A 432 -17.22 10.22 -10.97
C VAL A 432 -16.11 11.17 -10.53
N ARG A 433 -16.45 12.11 -9.63
CA ARG A 433 -15.50 13.04 -9.05
C ARG A 433 -14.53 12.30 -8.11
N ALA A 434 -13.24 12.49 -8.34
CA ALA A 434 -12.18 11.99 -7.47
C ALA A 434 -12.28 12.55 -6.05
N ALA A 435 -11.76 11.80 -5.08
CA ALA A 435 -11.75 12.21 -3.67
C ALA A 435 -10.37 12.73 -3.25
N ILE A 436 -9.31 12.17 -3.80
CA ILE A 436 -7.92 12.38 -3.37
C ILE A 436 -7.05 13.02 -4.46
N ARG A 437 -7.68 13.73 -5.41
CA ARG A 437 -7.02 14.35 -6.56
C ARG A 437 -7.33 15.84 -6.61
N LEU A 438 -6.36 16.62 -7.08
CA LEU A 438 -6.48 18.07 -7.20
C LEU A 438 -6.27 18.54 -8.66
N PRO A 439 -7.06 19.52 -9.15
CA PRO A 439 -8.24 20.12 -8.51
C PRO A 439 -9.41 19.11 -8.37
N GLN A 440 -10.39 19.40 -7.52
CA GLN A 440 -11.53 18.50 -7.27
C GLN A 440 -12.40 18.19 -8.51
N SER A 441 -12.18 18.83 -9.65
CA SER A 441 -12.88 18.53 -10.92
C SER A 441 -12.29 17.33 -11.68
N ARG A 442 -11.30 16.63 -11.13
CA ARG A 442 -10.68 15.46 -11.77
C ARG A 442 -11.57 14.21 -11.71
N PRO A 443 -11.60 13.40 -12.78
CA PRO A 443 -12.22 12.08 -12.75
C PRO A 443 -11.45 11.14 -11.82
N ALA A 444 -12.18 10.26 -11.14
CA ALA A 444 -11.58 9.23 -10.32
C ALA A 444 -10.85 8.17 -11.17
N ARG A 445 -9.83 7.52 -10.60
CA ARG A 445 -8.98 6.49 -11.24
C ARG A 445 -8.93 5.25 -10.39
N PHE A 446 -9.03 4.08 -11.01
CA PHE A 446 -9.08 2.82 -10.27
C PHE A 446 -8.25 1.69 -10.91
N VAL A 447 -7.97 0.70 -10.07
CA VAL A 447 -7.70 -0.67 -10.48
C VAL A 447 -9.02 -1.46 -10.45
N TYR A 448 -9.20 -2.31 -11.45
CA TYR A 448 -10.34 -3.21 -11.64
C TYR A 448 -9.84 -4.64 -11.67
N ALA A 449 -10.30 -5.47 -10.74
CA ALA A 449 -9.97 -6.89 -10.68
C ALA A 449 -11.25 -7.74 -10.75
N VAL A 450 -11.23 -8.76 -11.60
CA VAL A 450 -12.25 -9.81 -11.65
C VAL A 450 -11.58 -11.14 -11.39
N THR A 451 -12.14 -11.93 -10.48
CA THR A 451 -11.65 -13.27 -10.17
C THR A 451 -12.74 -14.32 -10.38
N ASP A 452 -12.33 -15.53 -10.74
CA ASP A 452 -13.22 -16.68 -10.81
C ASP A 452 -13.49 -17.31 -9.43
N LEU A 453 -14.17 -18.47 -9.39
CA LEU A 453 -14.50 -19.18 -8.15
C LEU A 453 -13.31 -19.82 -7.43
N ASP A 454 -12.17 -19.97 -8.11
CA ASP A 454 -10.91 -20.47 -7.53
C ASP A 454 -9.94 -19.33 -7.20
N GLY A 455 -10.40 -18.08 -7.33
CA GLY A 455 -9.60 -16.90 -7.02
C GLY A 455 -8.55 -16.56 -8.09
N ASN A 456 -8.59 -17.20 -9.26
CA ASN A 456 -7.72 -16.84 -10.38
C ASN A 456 -8.08 -15.43 -10.85
N VAL A 457 -7.08 -14.60 -11.10
CA VAL A 457 -7.29 -13.27 -11.69
C VAL A 457 -7.60 -13.42 -13.17
N ILE A 458 -8.88 -13.33 -13.53
CA ILE A 458 -9.35 -13.50 -14.92
C ILE A 458 -9.43 -12.18 -15.70
N GLY A 459 -9.19 -11.06 -15.02
CA GLY A 459 -8.98 -9.75 -15.64
C GLY A 459 -8.47 -8.73 -14.62
N LEU A 460 -7.44 -7.96 -15.00
CA LEU A 460 -6.85 -6.91 -14.17
C LEU A 460 -6.53 -5.70 -15.03
N PHE A 461 -7.14 -4.56 -14.74
CA PHE A 461 -6.92 -3.30 -15.44
C PHE A 461 -6.57 -2.19 -14.44
N ARG A 462 -5.56 -1.38 -14.75
CA ARG A 462 -5.15 -0.22 -13.96
C ARG A 462 -5.31 1.05 -14.79
N ASP A 463 -6.16 1.97 -14.36
CA ASP A 463 -6.25 3.28 -15.00
C ASP A 463 -4.91 4.02 -14.93
N PRO A 464 -4.60 4.88 -15.91
CA PRO A 464 -3.46 5.77 -15.81
C PRO A 464 -3.49 6.61 -14.54
N ASP A 465 -2.34 6.67 -13.86
CA ASP A 465 -2.15 7.35 -12.57
C ASP A 465 -3.05 6.83 -11.42
N ALA A 466 -3.70 5.67 -11.55
CA ALA A 466 -4.33 5.02 -10.39
C ALA A 466 -3.27 4.78 -9.29
N THR A 467 -3.69 4.63 -8.04
CA THR A 467 -2.77 4.33 -6.95
C THR A 467 -2.26 2.89 -7.04
N ILE A 468 -1.01 2.64 -6.61
CA ILE A 468 -0.36 1.31 -6.75
C ILE A 468 -0.86 0.36 -5.66
N PHE A 469 -1.15 0.89 -4.45
CA PHE A 469 -1.70 0.08 -3.35
C PHE A 469 -2.99 -0.65 -3.74
N SER A 470 -3.72 -0.08 -4.71
CA SER A 470 -4.99 -0.57 -5.19
C SER A 470 -4.90 -1.86 -6.00
N LEU A 471 -3.71 -2.28 -6.45
CA LEU A 471 -3.49 -3.56 -7.11
C LEU A 471 -3.85 -4.72 -6.20
N ASP A 472 -3.18 -4.80 -5.04
CA ASP A 472 -3.43 -5.83 -4.03
C ASP A 472 -4.87 -5.77 -3.52
N VAL A 473 -5.29 -4.55 -3.17
CA VAL A 473 -6.61 -4.32 -2.60
C VAL A 473 -7.74 -4.72 -3.55
N ALA A 474 -7.66 -4.41 -4.85
CA ALA A 474 -8.70 -4.79 -5.80
C ALA A 474 -8.78 -6.31 -5.97
N VAL A 475 -7.64 -7.01 -6.04
CA VAL A 475 -7.60 -8.47 -6.16
C VAL A 475 -8.13 -9.15 -4.90
N ALA A 476 -7.69 -8.72 -3.72
CA ALA A 476 -8.20 -9.23 -2.45
C ALA A 476 -9.71 -9.02 -2.32
N LYS A 477 -10.21 -7.81 -2.61
CA LYS A 477 -11.65 -7.47 -2.62
C LYS A 477 -12.47 -8.46 -3.47
N ALA A 478 -11.98 -8.81 -4.66
CA ALA A 478 -12.65 -9.76 -5.55
C ALA A 478 -12.71 -11.17 -4.94
N ARG A 479 -11.58 -11.69 -4.46
CA ARG A 479 -11.44 -13.02 -3.83
C ARG A 479 -12.29 -13.14 -2.57
N ASN A 480 -12.24 -12.13 -1.70
CA ASN A 480 -13.01 -12.06 -0.46
C ASN A 480 -14.52 -12.13 -0.73
N ALA A 481 -14.99 -11.36 -1.73
CA ALA A 481 -16.41 -11.29 -2.04
C ALA A 481 -16.95 -12.61 -2.62
N ALA A 482 -16.18 -13.28 -3.49
CA ALA A 482 -16.54 -14.59 -4.03
C ALA A 482 -16.59 -15.66 -2.93
N TYR A 483 -15.53 -15.79 -2.13
CA TYR A 483 -15.46 -16.78 -1.05
C TYR A 483 -16.63 -16.64 -0.07
N TYR A 484 -16.88 -15.43 0.43
CA TYR A 484 -17.89 -15.23 1.46
C TYR A 484 -19.33 -15.50 0.96
N ALA A 485 -19.55 -15.33 -0.33
CA ALA A 485 -20.84 -15.56 -0.98
C ALA A 485 -21.10 -17.03 -1.34
N ASP A 486 -20.12 -17.92 -1.22
CA ASP A 486 -20.25 -19.33 -1.55
C ASP A 486 -20.72 -20.15 -0.32
N PRO A 487 -21.97 -20.66 -0.31
CA PRO A 487 -22.50 -21.41 0.83
C PRO A 487 -21.80 -22.75 1.07
N ALA A 488 -21.16 -23.33 0.05
CA ALA A 488 -20.45 -24.60 0.15
C ALA A 488 -19.02 -24.42 0.67
N LYS A 489 -18.38 -23.28 0.36
CA LYS A 489 -17.00 -22.96 0.77
C LYS A 489 -16.88 -22.21 2.10
N LEU A 490 -17.88 -21.41 2.50
CA LEU A 490 -17.81 -20.57 3.70
C LEU A 490 -17.60 -21.37 5.00
N GLN A 491 -16.43 -21.21 5.60
CA GLN A 491 -16.04 -21.91 6.82
C GLN A 491 -16.86 -21.50 8.03
N GLN A 492 -17.07 -22.43 8.98
CA GLN A 492 -17.90 -22.19 10.16
C GLN A 492 -17.42 -20.99 11.00
N ALA A 493 -16.11 -20.81 11.12
CA ALA A 493 -15.50 -19.74 11.90
C ALA A 493 -15.71 -18.33 11.29
N ASP A 494 -16.06 -18.24 10.00
CA ASP A 494 -16.32 -16.96 9.32
C ASP A 494 -17.82 -16.62 9.25
N ARG A 495 -18.70 -17.54 9.69
CA ARG A 495 -20.15 -17.38 9.64
C ARG A 495 -20.68 -16.42 10.71
N LEU A 496 -21.76 -15.73 10.38
CA LEU A 496 -22.50 -14.89 11.32
C LEU A 496 -23.79 -15.59 11.78
N PRO A 497 -24.03 -15.74 13.09
CA PRO A 497 -25.28 -16.28 13.59
C PRO A 497 -26.49 -15.50 13.07
N GLY A 498 -27.48 -16.21 12.52
CA GLY A 498 -28.72 -15.63 11.99
C GLY A 498 -28.63 -15.05 10.57
N VAL A 499 -27.46 -15.14 9.92
CA VAL A 499 -27.29 -14.78 8.50
C VAL A 499 -27.30 -16.07 7.65
N PRO A 500 -28.23 -16.21 6.69
CA PRO A 500 -28.25 -17.39 5.81
C PRO A 500 -26.96 -17.53 4.99
N LEU A 501 -26.50 -18.78 4.80
CA LEU A 501 -25.38 -19.07 3.90
C LEU A 501 -25.72 -18.64 2.47
N GLY A 502 -24.70 -18.17 1.72
CA GLY A 502 -24.89 -17.65 0.37
C GLY A 502 -25.43 -16.22 0.32
N THR A 503 -25.57 -15.53 1.47
CA THR A 503 -25.87 -14.10 1.49
C THR A 503 -24.69 -13.33 0.88
N ALA A 504 -24.97 -12.49 -0.11
CA ALA A 504 -23.98 -11.63 -0.74
C ALA A 504 -23.51 -10.52 0.22
N PHE A 505 -22.22 -10.54 0.53
CA PHE A 505 -21.54 -9.52 1.33
C PHE A 505 -20.57 -8.72 0.46
N THR A 506 -20.26 -7.51 0.89
CA THR A 506 -19.19 -6.68 0.32
C THR A 506 -18.13 -6.39 1.37
N ALA A 507 -17.00 -5.83 0.95
CA ALA A 507 -15.98 -5.32 1.86
C ALA A 507 -16.52 -4.24 2.80
N ARG A 508 -17.57 -3.50 2.42
CA ARG A 508 -18.30 -2.60 3.32
C ARG A 508 -19.05 -3.37 4.42
N SER A 509 -19.67 -4.49 4.09
CA SER A 509 -20.32 -5.37 5.07
C SER A 509 -19.29 -5.94 6.04
N PHE A 510 -18.14 -6.43 5.55
CA PHE A 510 -17.04 -6.95 6.37
C PHE A 510 -16.53 -5.89 7.35
N ARG A 511 -16.23 -4.69 6.82
CA ARG A 511 -15.79 -3.55 7.63
C ARG A 511 -16.72 -3.23 8.78
N TYR A 512 -18.03 -3.17 8.49
CA TYR A 512 -19.02 -2.81 9.48
C TYR A 512 -19.05 -3.79 10.66
N LEU A 513 -18.62 -5.03 10.45
CA LEU A 513 -18.52 -6.07 11.48
C LEU A 513 -17.15 -6.12 12.16
N ALA A 514 -16.11 -5.53 11.55
CA ALA A 514 -14.72 -5.56 11.99
C ALA A 514 -14.38 -4.46 13.00
N GLY A 515 -15.13 -3.36 12.97
CA GLY A 515 -14.84 -2.19 13.79
C GLY A 515 -14.89 -2.43 15.30
N PRO A 516 -14.23 -1.57 16.09
CA PRO A 516 -14.15 -1.68 17.55
C PRO A 516 -15.48 -1.43 18.27
N ARG A 517 -16.53 -1.04 17.55
CA ARG A 517 -17.89 -0.77 18.05
C ARG A 517 -18.91 -1.23 17.02
N PHE A 518 -20.01 -1.83 17.50
CA PHE A 518 -21.10 -2.27 16.63
C PHE A 518 -22.49 -1.98 17.25
N PRO A 519 -23.31 -1.13 16.61
CA PRO A 519 -23.05 -0.40 15.36
C PRO A 519 -22.00 0.71 15.53
N GLN A 520 -21.25 1.00 14.45
CA GLN A 520 -20.02 1.80 14.49
C GLN A 520 -20.17 3.24 15.03
N SER A 521 -21.33 3.88 14.85
CA SER A 521 -21.56 5.28 15.24
C SER A 521 -22.13 5.46 16.65
N ILE A 522 -22.23 4.39 17.44
CA ILE A 522 -22.75 4.45 18.81
C ILE A 522 -21.64 4.11 19.80
N ASP A 523 -21.22 5.12 20.54
CA ASP A 523 -20.16 4.99 21.54
C ASP A 523 -20.56 4.07 22.70
N GLY A 524 -19.58 3.33 23.24
CA GLY A 524 -19.79 2.38 24.34
C GLY A 524 -20.47 1.05 23.94
N ARG A 525 -20.76 0.84 22.66
CA ARG A 525 -21.24 -0.47 22.16
C ARG A 525 -20.10 -1.49 22.09
N PRO A 526 -20.42 -2.79 22.24
CA PRO A 526 -19.41 -3.85 22.13
C PRO A 526 -18.78 -3.88 20.73
N PRO A 527 -17.58 -4.46 20.58
CA PRO A 527 -16.96 -4.66 19.28
C PRO A 527 -17.85 -5.45 18.31
N GLY A 528 -17.64 -5.21 17.02
CA GLY A 528 -18.31 -5.98 15.97
C GLY A 528 -17.88 -7.44 15.96
N PRO A 529 -18.69 -8.37 15.43
CA PRO A 529 -18.40 -9.81 15.48
C PRO A 529 -17.06 -10.23 14.86
N PHE A 530 -16.53 -9.46 13.91
CA PHE A 530 -15.24 -9.75 13.27
C PHE A 530 -14.06 -9.05 13.94
N SER A 531 -14.32 -8.17 14.91
CA SER A 531 -13.29 -7.33 15.52
C SER A 531 -12.26 -8.15 16.30
N VAL A 532 -10.99 -7.79 16.13
CA VAL A 532 -9.85 -8.31 16.92
C VAL A 532 -9.99 -8.09 18.42
N LEU A 533 -10.75 -7.08 18.82
CA LEU A 533 -10.99 -6.79 20.24
C LEU A 533 -11.81 -7.87 20.95
N ASN A 534 -12.41 -8.83 20.22
CA ASN A 534 -13.06 -9.99 20.81
C ASN A 534 -12.08 -11.10 21.24
N ASP A 535 -10.81 -11.03 20.82
CA ASP A 535 -9.80 -12.07 21.12
C ASP A 535 -9.15 -11.89 22.51
N GLY A 536 -9.38 -10.77 23.17
CA GLY A 536 -8.81 -10.45 24.48
C GLY A 536 -7.38 -9.87 24.38
N GLY A 537 -6.72 -9.74 25.54
CA GLY A 537 -5.33 -9.26 25.62
C GLY A 537 -5.11 -7.77 25.31
N SER A 538 -6.08 -7.07 24.73
CA SER A 538 -6.00 -5.64 24.44
C SER A 538 -7.15 -4.84 25.06
N SER A 539 -6.85 -3.61 25.46
CA SER A 539 -7.80 -2.67 26.03
C SER A 539 -8.84 -2.25 25.00
N LEU A 540 -10.11 -2.39 25.34
CA LEU A 540 -11.25 -1.90 24.55
C LEU A 540 -11.36 -0.37 24.50
N ARG A 541 -10.43 0.36 25.13
CA ARG A 541 -10.40 1.83 25.14
C ARG A 541 -9.35 2.41 24.20
N ASN A 542 -8.18 1.77 24.12
CA ASN A 542 -7.00 2.34 23.45
C ASN A 542 -6.10 1.30 22.76
N GLY A 543 -6.49 0.02 22.70
CA GLY A 543 -5.70 -1.02 22.01
C GLY A 543 -4.40 -1.43 22.70
N VAL A 544 -4.06 -0.84 23.85
CA VAL A 544 -2.88 -1.18 24.66
C VAL A 544 -3.03 -2.56 25.29
N ASN A 545 -1.94 -3.31 25.45
CA ASN A 545 -1.98 -4.64 26.06
C ASN A 545 -2.54 -4.60 27.50
N VAL A 546 -3.36 -5.60 27.85
CA VAL A 546 -3.87 -5.82 29.21
C VAL A 546 -3.28 -7.13 29.73
N GLY A 547 -2.29 -7.00 30.63
CA GLY A 547 -1.50 -8.15 31.08
C GLY A 547 -0.39 -8.51 30.07
N PRO A 548 0.20 -9.72 30.19
CA PRO A 548 1.19 -10.21 29.24
C PRO A 548 0.62 -10.28 27.81
N PRO A 549 1.45 -10.05 26.77
CA PRO A 549 1.01 -10.22 25.39
C PRO A 549 0.57 -11.65 25.13
N LEU A 550 -0.54 -11.82 24.40
CA LEU A 550 -1.03 -13.13 24.00
C LEU A 550 -0.21 -13.71 22.83
N PRO A 551 -0.11 -15.04 22.71
CA PRO A 551 0.51 -15.68 21.54
C PRO A 551 -0.30 -15.40 20.27
N ALA A 552 0.33 -15.48 19.09
CA ALA A 552 -0.35 -15.24 17.81
C ALA A 552 -1.56 -16.19 17.60
N SER A 553 -1.44 -17.45 18.06
CA SER A 553 -2.51 -18.45 18.03
C SER A 553 -3.78 -18.09 18.82
N ALA A 554 -3.72 -17.12 19.73
CA ALA A 554 -4.88 -16.67 20.50
C ALA A 554 -5.87 -15.81 19.68
N PHE A 555 -5.45 -15.27 18.54
CA PHE A 555 -6.26 -14.34 17.74
C PHE A 555 -7.15 -15.09 16.74
N GLN A 556 -8.44 -15.21 17.06
CA GLN A 556 -9.38 -16.08 16.34
C GLN A 556 -10.62 -15.35 15.81
N SER A 557 -10.80 -14.06 16.06
CA SER A 557 -11.74 -13.25 15.28
C SER A 557 -11.34 -13.22 13.80
N VAL A 558 -12.25 -12.83 12.92
CA VAL A 558 -11.94 -12.71 11.48
C VAL A 558 -10.77 -11.75 11.24
N VAL A 559 -10.80 -10.58 11.88
CA VAL A 559 -9.71 -9.60 11.76
C VAL A 559 -8.44 -10.10 12.44
N GLY A 560 -8.54 -10.67 13.64
CA GLY A 560 -7.38 -11.19 14.37
C GLY A 560 -6.68 -12.30 13.59
N TYR A 561 -7.43 -13.26 13.05
CA TYR A 561 -6.86 -14.36 12.28
C TYR A 561 -6.14 -13.88 11.02
N ASP A 562 -6.76 -12.98 10.23
CA ASP A 562 -6.14 -12.39 9.02
C ASP A 562 -4.83 -11.65 9.36
N ILE A 563 -4.82 -10.88 10.45
CA ILE A 563 -3.64 -10.10 10.86
C ILE A 563 -2.45 -10.99 11.27
N PHE A 564 -2.71 -12.09 11.99
CA PHE A 564 -1.68 -13.00 12.50
C PHE A 564 -1.37 -14.16 11.56
N ASN A 565 -2.13 -14.30 10.46
CA ASN A 565 -1.91 -15.24 9.36
C ASN A 565 -2.03 -14.46 8.04
N PRO A 566 -1.03 -13.61 7.73
CA PRO A 566 -1.09 -12.72 6.58
C PRO A 566 -1.19 -13.51 5.28
N GLY A 567 -1.89 -12.94 4.30
CA GLY A 567 -2.12 -13.57 3.00
C GLY A 567 -3.31 -14.54 2.98
N THR A 568 -4.03 -14.74 4.08
CA THR A 568 -5.22 -15.59 4.10
C THR A 568 -6.44 -14.93 3.44
N ASN A 569 -7.32 -15.71 2.84
CA ASN A 569 -8.65 -15.23 2.40
C ASN A 569 -9.68 -15.65 3.44
N PHE A 570 -9.77 -14.92 4.56
CA PHE A 570 -10.45 -15.39 5.78
C PHE A 570 -9.88 -16.77 6.20
N ARG A 571 -10.73 -17.79 6.43
CA ARG A 571 -10.29 -19.16 6.69
C ARG A 571 -10.51 -20.07 5.49
N ASP A 572 -10.54 -19.53 4.28
CA ASP A 572 -10.76 -20.30 3.08
C ASP A 572 -9.74 -21.45 2.94
N THR A 573 -10.26 -22.68 3.01
CA THR A 573 -9.52 -23.94 2.80
C THR A 573 -9.84 -24.59 1.46
N SER A 574 -10.63 -23.92 0.62
CA SER A 574 -11.26 -24.50 -0.57
C SER A 574 -10.75 -23.90 -1.88
N THR A 575 -10.15 -22.71 -1.84
CA THR A 575 -9.43 -22.14 -2.98
C THR A 575 -7.95 -22.49 -2.92
N PRO A 576 -7.26 -22.57 -4.08
CA PRO A 576 -5.81 -22.69 -4.12
C PRO A 576 -5.15 -21.62 -3.26
N VAL A 577 -4.19 -22.03 -2.44
CA VAL A 577 -3.60 -21.17 -1.42
C VAL A 577 -2.78 -20.03 -2.04
N GLU A 578 -2.17 -20.29 -3.20
CA GLU A 578 -1.47 -19.32 -4.04
C GLU A 578 -2.38 -18.18 -4.56
N ASN A 579 -3.69 -18.38 -4.53
CA ASN A 579 -4.69 -17.40 -4.88
C ASN A 579 -5.25 -16.65 -3.65
N GLN A 580 -4.54 -16.64 -2.52
CA GLN A 580 -4.91 -15.89 -1.32
C GLN A 580 -3.92 -14.76 -1.07
N ASN A 581 -4.42 -13.58 -0.69
CA ASN A 581 -3.59 -12.39 -0.48
C ASN A 581 -4.15 -11.43 0.59
N GLY A 582 -4.91 -11.94 1.57
CA GLY A 582 -5.44 -11.14 2.68
C GLY A 582 -6.91 -10.73 2.54
N VAL A 583 -7.46 -10.14 3.61
CA VAL A 583 -8.83 -9.62 3.65
C VAL A 583 -8.87 -8.09 3.63
N VAL A 584 -9.71 -7.53 2.77
CA VAL A 584 -9.93 -6.07 2.70
C VAL A 584 -11.22 -5.67 3.42
N PHE A 585 -11.08 -4.77 4.38
CA PHE A 585 -12.16 -4.25 5.20
C PHE A 585 -12.55 -2.81 4.84
N PHE A 586 -12.60 -2.48 3.55
CA PHE A 586 -13.15 -1.20 3.10
C PHE A 586 -13.81 -1.30 1.71
N PRO A 587 -14.80 -0.43 1.41
CA PRO A 587 -15.73 -0.57 0.28
C PRO A 587 -15.11 -0.76 -1.11
N GLY A 588 -15.88 -1.27 -2.08
CA GLY A 588 -15.41 -1.51 -3.45
C GLY A 588 -15.40 -2.96 -3.93
N SER A 589 -16.26 -3.83 -3.39
CA SER A 589 -16.35 -5.23 -3.84
C SER A 589 -17.77 -5.74 -4.00
N LEU A 590 -17.96 -6.74 -4.89
CA LEU A 590 -19.22 -7.45 -5.08
C LEU A 590 -18.97 -8.91 -5.51
N PRO A 591 -19.71 -9.90 -4.96
CA PRO A 591 -19.84 -11.20 -5.61
C PRO A 591 -20.60 -11.06 -6.93
N LEU A 592 -20.20 -11.84 -7.93
CA LEU A 592 -20.77 -11.83 -9.26
C LEU A 592 -21.64 -13.07 -9.48
N TYR A 593 -22.82 -12.86 -10.04
CA TYR A 593 -23.78 -13.93 -10.34
C TYR A 593 -24.20 -13.90 -11.81
N LYS A 594 -24.44 -15.07 -12.40
CA LYS A 594 -24.89 -15.21 -13.78
C LYS A 594 -25.75 -16.45 -13.88
N ASP A 595 -26.77 -16.42 -14.72
CA ASP A 595 -27.49 -17.64 -15.14
C ASP A 595 -26.62 -18.37 -16.17
N VAL A 596 -25.91 -19.40 -15.69
CA VAL A 596 -24.96 -20.16 -16.50
C VAL A 596 -25.69 -21.20 -17.37
N ASN A 597 -26.79 -21.74 -16.88
CA ASN A 597 -27.52 -22.86 -17.50
C ASN A 597 -28.68 -22.41 -18.40
N GLY A 598 -29.05 -21.12 -18.37
CA GLY A 598 -30.17 -20.54 -19.10
C GLY A 598 -31.54 -20.87 -18.50
N ASP A 599 -31.60 -21.29 -17.23
CA ASP A 599 -32.83 -21.68 -16.54
C ASP A 599 -33.48 -20.52 -15.75
N GLY A 600 -32.87 -19.34 -15.79
CA GLY A 600 -33.29 -18.13 -15.09
C GLY A 600 -32.83 -18.06 -13.63
N VAL A 601 -32.03 -19.02 -13.16
CA VAL A 601 -31.50 -19.04 -11.79
C VAL A 601 -30.06 -18.55 -11.80
N PRO A 602 -29.75 -17.39 -11.21
CA PRO A 602 -28.38 -16.89 -11.17
C PRO A 602 -27.53 -17.69 -10.17
N GLU A 603 -26.41 -18.25 -10.63
CA GLU A 603 -25.40 -18.89 -9.80
C GLU A 603 -24.22 -17.95 -9.51
N LEU A 604 -23.49 -18.19 -8.41
CA LEU A 604 -22.26 -17.46 -8.12
C LEU A 604 -21.20 -17.86 -9.16
N VAL A 605 -20.54 -16.88 -9.78
CA VAL A 605 -19.57 -17.12 -10.87
C VAL A 605 -18.21 -16.45 -10.65
N GLY A 606 -18.03 -15.74 -9.53
CA GLY A 606 -16.76 -15.09 -9.21
C GLY A 606 -16.93 -13.83 -8.36
N GLY A 607 -15.92 -12.97 -8.39
CA GLY A 607 -15.87 -11.74 -7.60
C GLY A 607 -15.33 -10.54 -8.38
N LEU A 608 -15.75 -9.36 -7.96
CA LEU A 608 -15.30 -8.07 -8.47
C LEU A 608 -14.72 -7.24 -7.33
N GLY A 609 -13.55 -6.64 -7.58
CA GLY A 609 -12.94 -5.66 -6.70
C GLY A 609 -12.47 -4.43 -7.46
N ILE A 610 -12.73 -3.25 -6.89
CA ILE A 610 -12.31 -1.95 -7.42
C ILE A 610 -11.70 -1.13 -6.28
N SER A 611 -10.59 -0.47 -6.56
CA SER A 611 -9.85 0.35 -5.59
C SER A 611 -9.07 1.44 -6.30
N GLY A 612 -8.96 2.65 -5.74
CA GLY A 612 -8.08 3.68 -6.30
C GLY A 612 -8.28 5.11 -5.82
N ASP A 613 -9.52 5.48 -5.54
CA ASP A 613 -9.89 6.83 -5.11
C ASP A 613 -10.67 6.73 -3.78
N GLY A 614 -11.61 7.65 -3.49
CA GLY A 614 -12.41 7.57 -2.26
C GLY A 614 -13.31 6.32 -2.21
N VAL A 615 -13.54 5.77 -1.01
CA VAL A 615 -14.25 4.49 -0.84
C VAL A 615 -15.71 4.54 -1.28
N ASP A 616 -16.35 5.70 -1.21
CA ASP A 616 -17.70 5.86 -1.75
C ASP A 616 -17.69 5.91 -3.28
N GLN A 617 -16.60 6.40 -3.89
CA GLN A 617 -16.38 6.30 -5.33
C GLN A 617 -16.12 4.85 -5.75
N ASP A 618 -15.36 4.07 -4.96
CA ASP A 618 -15.16 2.63 -5.19
C ASP A 618 -16.51 1.91 -5.32
N ASP A 619 -17.45 2.12 -4.39
CA ASP A 619 -18.78 1.49 -4.43
C ASP A 619 -19.63 1.94 -5.63
N ILE A 620 -19.58 3.24 -5.97
CA ILE A 620 -20.30 3.78 -7.14
C ILE A 620 -19.84 3.08 -8.41
N VAL A 621 -18.53 2.90 -8.56
CA VAL A 621 -17.93 2.28 -9.74
C VAL A 621 -18.17 0.77 -9.73
N THR A 622 -18.06 0.11 -8.57
CA THR A 622 -18.30 -1.33 -8.40
C THR A 622 -19.73 -1.72 -8.77
N ILE A 623 -20.71 -0.95 -8.29
CA ILE A 623 -22.11 -1.18 -8.68
C ILE A 623 -22.30 -0.96 -10.18
N ALA A 624 -21.69 0.07 -10.77
CA ALA A 624 -21.83 0.29 -12.21
C ALA A 624 -21.18 -0.83 -13.05
N ALA A 625 -20.00 -1.30 -12.65
CA ALA A 625 -19.24 -2.36 -13.30
C ALA A 625 -19.94 -3.73 -13.27
N SER A 626 -20.67 -4.02 -12.19
CA SER A 626 -21.39 -5.29 -12.02
C SER A 626 -22.73 -5.36 -12.77
N ARG A 627 -23.08 -4.41 -13.66
CA ARG A 627 -24.42 -4.40 -14.28
C ARG A 627 -24.61 -5.64 -15.15
N GLY A 628 -25.58 -6.46 -14.77
CA GLY A 628 -25.85 -7.77 -15.39
C GLY A 628 -25.40 -8.95 -14.53
N PHE A 629 -24.60 -8.70 -13.49
CA PHE A 629 -23.94 -9.72 -12.66
C PHE A 629 -24.22 -9.57 -11.16
N ARG A 630 -25.25 -8.80 -10.78
CA ARG A 630 -25.54 -8.49 -9.37
C ARG A 630 -26.36 -9.60 -8.73
N PRO A 631 -26.33 -9.73 -7.39
CA PRO A 631 -27.28 -10.59 -6.69
C PRO A 631 -28.72 -10.13 -6.97
N THR A 632 -29.52 -11.04 -7.52
CA THR A 632 -30.97 -10.88 -7.71
C THR A 632 -31.73 -11.95 -6.90
N PRO A 633 -33.01 -11.74 -6.56
CA PRO A 633 -33.79 -12.77 -5.88
C PRO A 633 -33.67 -14.14 -6.58
N PRO A 634 -33.49 -15.24 -5.85
CA PRO A 634 -33.64 -15.37 -4.39
C PRO A 634 -32.39 -15.05 -3.55
N ILE A 635 -31.28 -14.62 -4.15
CA ILE A 635 -30.03 -14.33 -3.44
C ILE A 635 -30.23 -13.15 -2.47
N LEU A 636 -29.97 -13.39 -1.18
CA LEU A 636 -30.01 -12.34 -0.18
C LEU A 636 -28.75 -11.47 -0.27
N ARG A 637 -28.91 -10.19 -0.01
CA ARG A 637 -27.82 -9.25 0.22
C ARG A 637 -27.68 -8.96 1.71
N ALA A 638 -26.49 -8.53 2.14
CA ALA A 638 -26.23 -8.18 3.53
C ALA A 638 -27.24 -7.15 4.07
N ASP A 639 -27.67 -6.18 3.26
CA ASP A 639 -28.68 -5.15 3.63
C ASP A 639 -30.11 -5.69 3.82
N GLN A 640 -30.33 -6.97 3.57
CA GLN A 640 -31.59 -7.69 3.84
C GLN A 640 -31.49 -8.59 5.09
N THR A 641 -30.36 -8.54 5.79
CA THR A 641 -30.10 -9.33 7.01
C THR A 641 -29.85 -8.43 8.22
N PHE A 642 -29.87 -9.02 9.41
CA PHE A 642 -29.63 -8.33 10.67
C PHE A 642 -28.63 -9.10 11.51
N VAL A 643 -27.72 -8.38 12.15
CA VAL A 643 -26.80 -8.91 13.16
C VAL A 643 -27.00 -8.09 14.43
N ARG A 644 -27.26 -8.76 15.56
CA ARG A 644 -27.59 -8.09 16.84
C ARG A 644 -28.67 -7.00 16.72
N GLY A 645 -29.67 -7.22 15.86
CA GLY A 645 -30.76 -6.27 15.60
C GLY A 645 -30.39 -5.07 14.70
N VAL A 646 -29.17 -5.02 14.16
CA VAL A 646 -28.68 -3.97 13.27
C VAL A 646 -28.64 -4.48 11.83
N ARG A 647 -29.22 -3.71 10.90
CA ARG A 647 -29.13 -4.00 9.46
C ARG A 647 -27.72 -3.73 8.97
N LEU A 648 -27.15 -4.67 8.20
CA LEU A 648 -25.81 -4.51 7.63
C LEU A 648 -25.83 -3.58 6.40
N PRO A 649 -24.74 -2.84 6.13
CA PRO A 649 -24.59 -2.13 4.88
C PRO A 649 -24.20 -3.10 3.75
N PHE A 650 -24.59 -2.78 2.52
CA PHE A 650 -24.17 -3.51 1.32
C PHE A 650 -23.31 -2.60 0.42
N VAL A 651 -23.85 -1.47 -0.04
CA VAL A 651 -23.12 -0.43 -0.78
C VAL A 651 -23.59 0.96 -0.36
N HIS A 652 -22.74 1.97 -0.51
CA HIS A 652 -23.07 3.37 -0.22
C HIS A 652 -22.73 4.27 -1.42
N PHE A 653 -23.49 5.36 -1.58
CA PHE A 653 -23.28 6.32 -2.65
C PHE A 653 -23.25 7.74 -2.11
N ASN A 654 -22.22 8.49 -2.51
CA ASN A 654 -22.18 9.93 -2.34
C ASN A 654 -23.40 10.60 -2.98
N ARG A 655 -23.99 11.61 -2.32
CA ARG A 655 -25.20 12.32 -2.81
C ARG A 655 -24.98 12.96 -4.19
N ASN A 656 -23.82 13.58 -4.42
CA ASN A 656 -23.47 14.30 -5.65
C ASN A 656 -22.12 13.80 -6.20
N PRO A 657 -22.07 12.60 -6.79
CA PRO A 657 -20.81 11.98 -7.19
C PRO A 657 -20.37 12.39 -8.61
N SER A 658 -21.26 12.97 -9.40
CA SER A 658 -21.00 13.26 -10.80
C SER A 658 -20.09 14.49 -10.94
N LEU A 659 -19.20 14.47 -11.92
CA LEU A 659 -18.59 15.68 -12.45
C LEU A 659 -19.70 16.56 -13.05
N GLN A 660 -19.78 17.83 -12.64
CA GLN A 660 -20.65 18.78 -13.34
C GLN A 660 -20.01 19.08 -14.70
N ILE A 661 -20.49 18.44 -15.75
CA ILE A 661 -20.15 18.84 -17.12
C ILE A 661 -20.92 20.14 -17.37
N PRO A 662 -20.25 21.28 -17.66
CA PRO A 662 -20.95 22.49 -18.06
C PRO A 662 -21.85 22.17 -19.25
N LYS A 663 -23.13 22.58 -19.17
CA LYS A 663 -24.12 22.33 -20.24
C LYS A 663 -23.73 22.92 -21.60
N ASP A 664 -22.72 23.79 -21.63
CA ASP A 664 -22.30 24.56 -22.80
C ASP A 664 -20.91 24.18 -23.32
N ALA A 665 -20.38 22.99 -22.98
CA ALA A 665 -19.16 22.50 -23.63
C ALA A 665 -19.45 22.27 -25.14
N PRO A 666 -18.80 23.03 -26.05
CA PRO A 666 -19.09 22.90 -27.48
C PRO A 666 -18.53 21.56 -27.97
N GLY A 667 -19.40 20.62 -28.35
CA GLY A 667 -18.98 19.41 -29.05
C GLY A 667 -19.76 18.11 -28.84
N VAL A 668 -20.82 18.07 -28.01
CA VAL A 668 -21.62 16.83 -27.88
C VAL A 668 -23.09 17.12 -28.09
N ALA A 669 -23.54 17.01 -29.35
CA ALA A 669 -24.96 17.00 -29.68
C ALA A 669 -25.59 15.70 -29.17
N ILE A 670 -26.23 15.74 -27.99
CA ILE A 670 -27.12 14.66 -27.55
C ILE A 670 -28.52 15.01 -28.03
N GLY A 671 -29.00 14.24 -29.00
CA GLY A 671 -30.35 14.37 -29.56
C GLY A 671 -31.42 14.34 -28.47
N SER A 672 -32.21 15.40 -28.42
CA SER A 672 -33.39 15.49 -27.58
C SER A 672 -34.39 14.39 -27.97
N ARG A 673 -34.75 13.50 -27.04
CA ARG A 673 -36.03 12.78 -27.13
C ARG A 673 -36.97 13.20 -26.02
N SER A 674 -38.16 13.52 -26.52
CA SER A 674 -39.41 13.98 -25.93
C SER A 674 -39.75 13.48 -24.54
N ARG A 675 -40.25 14.43 -23.75
CA ARG A 675 -41.08 14.21 -22.56
C ARG A 675 -42.42 13.57 -22.93
N ARG A 676 -42.88 12.71 -21.99
CA ARG A 676 -44.28 12.49 -21.52
C ARG A 676 -45.18 11.48 -22.24
N PRO A 677 -46.26 11.00 -21.56
CA PRO A 677 -46.76 11.36 -20.22
C PRO A 677 -46.13 10.60 -19.06
#